data_AF-A0A2D9WHW6-F1
#
_entry.id   AF-A0A2D9WHW6-F1
#
_cell.length_a   1.000
_cell.length_b   1.000
_cell.length_c   1.000
_cell.angle_alpha   90.00
_cell.angle_beta   90.00
_cell.angle_gamma   90.00
#
_symmetry.space_group_name_H-M   'P 1'
#
loop_
_entity.id
_entity.type
_entity.pdbx_description
1 polymer ?
#
loop_
_entity_poly.entity_id
_entity_poly.type
_entity_poly.pdbx_seq_one_letter_code
_entity_poly.pdbx_strand_id
1 'polypeptide(L)'
;MSGVNAKMMLMVALMALAPLSGCLSIIGDGDSEDDGYKWIDPVIEVEDANHSHNDLLAHRLSTPNARLIDYHNLNCDGNVKPPAELDDTAGRPCKEEFKNVGPTPGDNSEIAIEGNFHEDCEIYGDGTGGCYAYVSSYNQFEILDISNPNNIVLLSTYYAEVARMIDIKVTEDNNWVLVNHELTNSELDPIPNDDDANSGTNRLDVIDVSDKTRPVKVAEWNNPPAGFHNQDLAVYCDWEGAFDPYEECSLFLFGADPYPEMIEGSSGTFYKGTQIFYVPNGFEGWITGDNSSREILRWGGYTPEPYTTCGGSIFNHDHVYFVHPITKQRLLVASYWGAGLRLVDVSDPPTIADPVGISWPPEIGRWLGCPTDDSGWYGPNGGGHAGMTAEEWLDSNQGNDNIHYAVPQDYLICSGISEMDPVSEWPSNCGTGPDDPEHGVNWRHYTYIAPEYGSNANHTGYIWTIDTTDPTKPFLVSKWRLPGEGILANGSSHPQHYIPGGYIFSPHNGDTGHDGHVYWTHYHAGAWATDHGHIWDELVWENGYPEPDRGFQAISELAPTHTIGYYLPAGPPWLDDPAEEMGYDMADCWASCMIPFDWGLQYDPRGFVWISEMVSGVYAVQFDEDYDPRYHYPALWQAEASDD
;
A
#
# COMPACT_ATOMS: atom_id res chain seq x y z
N MET A 1 -37.01 23.67 -35.48
CA MET A 1 -35.54 23.88 -35.47
C MET A 1 -35.16 24.39 -34.09
N SER A 2 -34.84 23.54 -33.10
CA SER A 2 -34.25 23.97 -31.80
C SER A 2 -33.93 22.83 -30.81
N GLY A 3 -33.67 21.60 -31.25
CA GLY A 3 -33.25 20.52 -30.32
C GLY A 3 -31.76 20.19 -30.40
N VAL A 4 -31.24 20.11 -31.62
CA VAL A 4 -29.85 19.70 -31.89
C VAL A 4 -28.84 20.81 -31.54
N ASN A 5 -29.19 22.08 -31.75
CA ASN A 5 -28.29 23.19 -31.45
C ASN A 5 -28.09 23.44 -29.94
N ALA A 6 -29.05 23.04 -29.09
CA ALA A 6 -28.94 23.21 -27.65
C ALA A 6 -27.96 22.17 -27.03
N LYS A 7 -28.03 20.92 -27.48
CA LYS A 7 -27.09 19.86 -27.06
C LYS A 7 -25.66 20.13 -27.53
N MET A 8 -25.53 20.65 -28.75
CA MET A 8 -24.21 21.00 -29.31
C MET A 8 -23.58 22.22 -28.61
N MET A 9 -24.39 23.22 -28.20
CA MET A 9 -23.89 24.32 -27.38
C MET A 9 -23.52 23.91 -25.95
N LEU A 10 -24.25 22.95 -25.35
CA LEU A 10 -23.92 22.42 -24.03
C LEU A 10 -22.60 21.63 -24.04
N MET A 11 -22.38 20.80 -25.06
CA MET A 11 -21.11 20.08 -25.26
C MET A 11 -19.95 21.04 -25.52
N VAL A 12 -20.14 22.09 -26.33
CA VAL A 12 -19.09 23.09 -26.57
C VAL A 12 -18.81 23.92 -25.32
N ALA A 13 -19.82 24.18 -24.48
CA ALA A 13 -19.61 24.84 -23.18
C ALA A 13 -18.87 23.93 -22.18
N LEU A 14 -19.19 22.63 -22.13
CA LEU A 14 -18.48 21.64 -21.31
C LEU A 14 -17.01 21.46 -21.77
N MET A 15 -16.75 21.36 -23.08
CA MET A 15 -15.39 21.26 -23.62
C MET A 15 -14.58 22.56 -23.48
N ALA A 16 -15.24 23.73 -23.37
CA ALA A 16 -14.56 25.01 -23.14
C ALA A 16 -14.31 25.29 -21.64
N LEU A 17 -14.99 24.58 -20.74
CA LEU A 17 -14.79 24.69 -19.28
C LEU A 17 -13.82 23.63 -18.74
N ALA A 18 -13.68 22.48 -19.40
CA ALA A 18 -12.72 21.43 -19.04
C ALA A 18 -11.24 21.88 -18.92
N PRO A 19 -10.72 22.86 -19.68
CA PRO A 19 -9.33 23.33 -19.51
C PRO A 19 -9.17 24.41 -18.44
N LEU A 20 -10.25 24.82 -17.76
CA LEU A 20 -10.19 25.86 -16.70
C LEU A 20 -10.12 25.26 -15.28
N SER A 21 -10.27 23.94 -15.13
CA SER A 21 -10.03 23.21 -13.88
C SER A 21 -8.56 22.83 -13.67
N GLY A 22 -7.74 22.78 -14.74
CA GLY A 22 -6.33 22.35 -14.68
C GLY A 22 -5.28 23.48 -14.59
N CYS A 23 -5.64 24.65 -14.07
CA CYS A 23 -4.74 25.79 -13.94
C CYS A 23 -4.95 26.54 -12.61
N LEU A 24 -4.80 25.84 -11.49
CA LEU A 24 -4.54 26.44 -10.18
C LEU A 24 -3.25 25.85 -9.59
N SER A 25 -2.15 26.04 -10.31
CA SER A 25 -0.81 26.05 -9.73
C SER A 25 -0.73 27.27 -8.80
N ILE A 26 -0.90 27.06 -7.49
CA ILE A 26 -0.74 28.09 -6.47
C ILE A 26 0.76 28.15 -6.12
N ILE A 27 1.48 29.02 -6.83
CA ILE A 27 2.79 29.52 -6.40
C ILE A 27 2.62 30.99 -6.02
N GLY A 28 2.82 31.32 -4.74
CA GLY A 28 3.13 32.69 -4.33
C GLY A 28 2.57 33.11 -2.99
N ASP A 29 3.45 33.16 -1.99
CA ASP A 29 3.28 33.88 -0.73
C ASP A 29 2.94 35.37 -1.00
N GLY A 30 1.72 35.77 -0.66
CA GLY A 30 1.24 37.14 -0.84
C GLY A 30 -0.24 37.29 -0.56
N ASP A 31 -0.57 37.92 0.57
CA ASP A 31 -1.91 38.37 0.97
C ASP A 31 -2.70 38.98 -0.20
N SER A 32 -3.55 38.17 -0.82
CA SER A 32 -4.72 38.63 -1.55
C SER A 32 -5.91 37.81 -1.08
N GLU A 33 -6.93 38.50 -0.55
CA GLU A 33 -8.25 37.95 -0.24
C GLU A 33 -8.88 37.42 -1.54
N ASP A 34 -8.62 36.15 -1.86
CA ASP A 34 -9.36 35.36 -2.83
C ASP A 34 -10.24 34.41 -2.02
N ASP A 35 -11.55 34.39 -2.27
CA ASP A 35 -12.55 33.53 -1.62
C ASP A 35 -12.39 32.04 -2.05
N GLY A 36 -11.15 31.60 -2.29
CA GLY A 36 -10.79 30.22 -2.59
C GLY A 36 -10.75 29.37 -1.32
N TYR A 37 -10.99 28.07 -1.46
CA TYR A 37 -10.79 27.11 -0.37
C TYR A 37 -9.40 27.30 0.24
N LYS A 38 -9.36 27.62 1.53
CA LYS A 38 -8.11 27.70 2.27
C LYS A 38 -7.73 26.29 2.68
N TRP A 39 -6.59 25.82 2.18
CA TRP A 39 -5.99 24.55 2.60
C TRP A 39 -5.99 24.46 4.13
N ILE A 40 -6.67 23.43 4.65
CA ILE A 40 -6.63 23.07 6.06
C ILE A 40 -5.56 22.01 6.18
N ASP A 41 -4.58 22.23 7.05
CA ASP A 41 -3.68 21.15 7.45
C ASP A 41 -4.50 20.24 8.38
N PRO A 42 -4.85 19.01 7.95
CA PRO A 42 -5.77 18.17 8.68
C PRO A 42 -5.13 17.54 9.92
N VAL A 43 -3.84 17.81 10.14
CA VAL A 43 -3.02 17.16 11.16
C VAL A 43 -2.46 18.20 12.17
N ILE A 44 -3.14 19.35 12.32
CA ILE A 44 -2.83 20.33 13.37
C ILE A 44 -3.35 19.81 14.72
N GLU A 45 -2.43 19.27 15.52
CA GLU A 45 -2.72 18.65 16.82
C GLU A 45 -2.99 19.62 17.99
N VAL A 46 -3.54 20.79 17.73
CA VAL A 46 -3.98 21.60 18.87
C VAL A 46 -5.23 20.94 19.42
N GLU A 47 -5.08 20.17 20.50
CA GLU A 47 -6.18 19.78 21.39
C GLU A 47 -6.79 21.06 21.97
N ASP A 48 -7.69 21.67 21.21
CA ASP A 48 -8.44 22.86 21.57
C ASP A 48 -9.94 22.63 21.43
N ALA A 49 -10.70 23.71 21.34
CA ALA A 49 -12.16 23.61 21.21
C ALA A 49 -12.62 23.16 19.81
N ASN A 50 -11.71 23.10 18.83
CA ASN A 50 -12.01 22.91 17.41
C ASN A 50 -11.40 21.62 16.81
N HIS A 51 -10.38 21.01 17.44
CA HIS A 51 -9.79 19.75 16.98
C HIS A 51 -9.34 18.88 18.17
N SER A 52 -9.71 17.60 18.19
CA SER A 52 -9.32 16.64 19.23
C SER A 52 -9.27 15.22 18.67
N HIS A 53 -8.20 14.48 18.97
CA HIS A 53 -8.03 13.08 18.58
C HIS A 53 -8.86 12.10 19.40
N ASN A 54 -9.60 12.61 20.39
CA ASN A 54 -10.63 11.88 21.12
C ASN A 54 -12.04 12.14 20.54
N ASP A 55 -12.15 12.97 19.50
CA ASP A 55 -13.39 13.28 18.80
C ASP A 55 -13.28 12.89 17.32
N LEU A 56 -13.90 11.78 16.95
CA LEU A 56 -13.95 11.27 15.57
C LEU A 56 -14.49 12.32 14.60
N LEU A 57 -15.45 13.14 15.03
CA LEU A 57 -16.10 14.13 14.16
C LEU A 57 -15.17 15.28 13.79
N ALA A 58 -14.14 15.55 14.61
CA ALA A 58 -13.09 16.52 14.30
C ALA A 58 -12.22 16.12 13.10
N HIS A 59 -12.29 14.85 12.67
CA HIS A 59 -11.54 14.28 11.54
C HIS A 59 -12.36 14.21 10.25
N ARG A 60 -13.58 14.78 10.20
CA ARG A 60 -14.36 14.93 8.96
C ARG A 60 -13.74 16.00 8.04
N LEU A 61 -12.49 15.77 7.64
CA LEU A 61 -11.67 16.67 6.86
C LEU A 61 -11.33 16.01 5.53
N SER A 62 -11.53 16.76 4.46
CA SER A 62 -11.12 16.37 3.12
C SER A 62 -10.89 17.62 2.29
N THR A 63 -10.11 17.47 1.22
CA THR A 63 -9.99 18.51 0.21
C THR A 63 -11.25 18.53 -0.69
N PRO A 64 -11.64 19.69 -1.27
CA PRO A 64 -12.88 19.79 -2.05
C PRO A 64 -12.96 18.89 -3.29
N ASN A 65 -11.80 18.44 -3.80
CA ASN A 65 -11.69 17.48 -4.90
C ASN A 65 -11.91 16.02 -4.45
N ALA A 66 -11.87 15.70 -3.16
CA ALA A 66 -12.10 14.35 -2.65
C ALA A 66 -13.59 14.12 -2.34
N ARG A 67 -14.13 12.97 -2.79
CA ARG A 67 -15.54 12.61 -2.57
C ARG A 67 -15.69 11.21 -2.02
N LEU A 68 -16.42 11.07 -0.92
CA LEU A 68 -16.87 9.77 -0.43
C LEU A 68 -17.95 9.22 -1.36
N ILE A 69 -17.67 8.05 -1.96
CA ILE A 69 -18.57 7.35 -2.88
C ILE A 69 -19.51 6.42 -2.12
N ASP A 70 -18.94 5.57 -1.26
CA ASP A 70 -19.65 4.66 -0.36
C ASP A 70 -18.78 4.31 0.84
N TYR A 71 -19.40 3.73 1.87
CA TYR A 71 -18.75 3.27 3.08
C TYR A 71 -19.38 1.95 3.54
N HIS A 72 -18.58 1.06 4.11
CA HIS A 72 -19.03 -0.21 4.68
C HIS A 72 -18.35 -0.48 6.04
N ASN A 73 -19.16 -0.67 7.08
CA ASN A 73 -18.70 -0.97 8.44
C ASN A 73 -18.27 -2.43 8.70
N LEU A 74 -18.06 -3.21 7.64
CA LEU A 74 -17.71 -4.65 7.66
C LEU A 74 -18.60 -5.61 8.48
N ASN A 75 -19.80 -5.20 8.91
CA ASN A 75 -20.68 -6.09 9.67
C ASN A 75 -21.40 -7.12 8.79
N CYS A 76 -21.12 -8.41 9.01
CA CYS A 76 -21.67 -9.51 8.24
C CYS A 76 -23.12 -9.88 8.59
N ASP A 77 -23.43 -10.00 9.89
CA ASP A 77 -24.66 -10.64 10.37
C ASP A 77 -25.23 -10.05 11.67
N GLY A 78 -24.73 -8.88 12.09
CA GLY A 78 -25.08 -8.23 13.35
C GLY A 78 -24.15 -8.62 14.50
N ASN A 79 -23.13 -9.46 14.28
CA ASN A 79 -22.19 -9.90 15.31
C ASN A 79 -20.73 -9.71 14.86
N VAL A 80 -19.92 -9.22 15.80
CA VAL A 80 -18.46 -9.06 15.65
C VAL A 80 -17.79 -10.38 15.26
N LYS A 81 -18.17 -11.49 15.91
CA LYS A 81 -17.59 -12.84 15.67
C LYS A 81 -18.65 -13.87 15.29
N PRO A 82 -18.27 -14.95 14.57
CA PRO A 82 -19.16 -16.05 14.26
C PRO A 82 -19.79 -16.69 15.51
N PRO A 83 -21.01 -17.25 15.42
CA PRO A 83 -21.56 -18.10 16.47
C PRO A 83 -20.68 -19.32 16.71
N ALA A 84 -20.53 -19.75 17.97
CA ALA A 84 -19.70 -20.90 18.39
C ALA A 84 -20.13 -22.27 17.80
N GLU A 85 -21.16 -22.30 16.95
CA GLU A 85 -21.67 -23.50 16.27
C GLU A 85 -21.15 -23.60 14.81
N LEU A 86 -20.52 -22.55 14.27
CA LEU A 86 -19.89 -22.55 12.95
C LEU A 86 -18.46 -23.10 13.03
N ASP A 87 -18.03 -23.80 11.98
CA ASP A 87 -16.68 -24.34 11.84
C ASP A 87 -15.68 -23.19 11.66
N ASP A 88 -14.66 -23.13 12.52
CA ASP A 88 -13.60 -22.11 12.58
C ASP A 88 -12.64 -22.10 11.37
N THR A 89 -13.06 -22.72 10.26
CA THR A 89 -12.24 -22.88 9.03
C THR A 89 -13.03 -22.63 7.74
N ALA A 90 -14.30 -22.25 7.82
CA ALA A 90 -15.17 -22.03 6.66
C ALA A 90 -15.90 -20.69 6.72
N GLY A 91 -16.06 -20.05 5.56
CA GLY A 91 -16.69 -18.74 5.56
C GLY A 91 -18.18 -18.71 5.88
N ARG A 92 -18.63 -17.61 6.47
CA ARG A 92 -20.05 -17.35 6.77
C ARG A 92 -20.68 -16.41 5.73
N PRO A 93 -21.87 -16.72 5.18
CA PRO A 93 -22.59 -15.80 4.32
C PRO A 93 -23.09 -14.57 5.08
N CYS A 94 -22.94 -13.39 4.47
CA CYS A 94 -23.36 -12.12 5.07
C CYS A 94 -24.70 -11.64 4.52
N LYS A 95 -25.32 -10.68 5.23
CA LYS A 95 -26.63 -10.13 4.84
C LYS A 95 -26.56 -8.61 4.71
N GLU A 96 -27.04 -8.11 3.58
CA GLU A 96 -27.09 -6.68 3.27
C GLU A 96 -27.81 -5.83 4.32
N GLU A 97 -28.75 -6.40 5.08
CA GLU A 97 -29.47 -5.71 6.16
C GLU A 97 -28.57 -5.23 7.31
N PHE A 98 -27.31 -5.70 7.37
CA PHE A 98 -26.30 -5.26 8.34
C PHE A 98 -25.27 -4.29 7.78
N LYS A 99 -25.31 -3.97 6.48
CA LYS A 99 -24.47 -2.90 5.92
C LYS A 99 -24.77 -1.59 6.64
N ASN A 100 -23.73 -1.00 7.23
CA ASN A 100 -23.78 0.27 7.96
C ASN A 100 -24.74 0.22 9.17
N VAL A 101 -24.88 -0.96 9.76
CA VAL A 101 -25.56 -1.19 11.03
C VAL A 101 -24.54 -1.81 11.97
N GLY A 102 -24.30 -1.20 13.14
CA GLY A 102 -23.34 -1.70 14.13
C GLY A 102 -23.67 -3.13 14.61
N PRO A 103 -22.68 -3.87 15.15
CA PRO A 103 -21.31 -3.42 15.45
C PRO A 103 -20.34 -3.53 14.25
N THR A 104 -19.30 -2.70 14.21
CA THR A 104 -18.10 -2.95 13.39
C THR A 104 -17.24 -4.06 14.02
N PRO A 105 -16.71 -5.03 13.26
CA PRO A 105 -16.09 -6.23 13.82
C PRO A 105 -14.67 -6.08 14.42
N GLY A 106 -14.01 -4.91 14.34
CA GLY A 106 -12.75 -4.65 15.06
C GLY A 106 -11.68 -3.98 14.22
N ASP A 107 -10.42 -4.20 14.62
CA ASP A 107 -9.18 -3.61 14.08
C ASP A 107 -8.93 -4.02 12.61
N ASN A 108 -9.52 -3.26 11.69
CA ASN A 108 -9.31 -3.44 10.26
C ASN A 108 -7.87 -3.07 9.89
N SER A 109 -7.31 -3.73 8.89
CA SER A 109 -5.90 -3.59 8.56
C SER A 109 -5.71 -3.57 7.05
N GLU A 110 -4.96 -4.52 6.48
CA GLU A 110 -4.70 -4.59 5.05
C GLU A 110 -5.99 -4.72 4.23
N ILE A 111 -6.02 -4.03 3.09
CA ILE A 111 -7.01 -4.22 2.04
C ILE A 111 -6.30 -4.58 0.75
N ALA A 112 -6.79 -5.61 0.08
CA ALA A 112 -6.36 -6.02 -1.26
C ALA A 112 -7.56 -6.02 -2.19
N ILE A 113 -7.40 -5.56 -3.44
CA ILE A 113 -8.47 -5.57 -4.44
C ILE A 113 -8.02 -6.34 -5.67
N GLU A 114 -8.93 -7.14 -6.23
CA GLU A 114 -8.65 -7.92 -7.44
C GLU A 114 -9.90 -8.01 -8.31
N GLY A 115 -9.71 -8.01 -9.63
CA GLY A 115 -10.82 -8.14 -10.57
C GLY A 115 -10.55 -7.66 -11.99
N ASN A 116 -11.58 -7.76 -12.83
CA ASN A 116 -11.54 -7.29 -14.22
C ASN A 116 -11.90 -5.80 -14.35
N PHE A 117 -11.13 -4.93 -13.70
CA PHE A 117 -11.39 -3.48 -13.62
C PHE A 117 -11.56 -2.81 -15.00
N HIS A 118 -10.75 -3.19 -16.00
CA HIS A 118 -10.83 -2.65 -17.36
C HIS A 118 -12.11 -3.03 -18.12
N GLU A 119 -12.86 -4.01 -17.61
CA GLU A 119 -14.14 -4.45 -18.14
C GLU A 119 -15.31 -3.90 -17.31
N ASP A 120 -15.04 -2.84 -16.51
CA ASP A 120 -15.99 -2.28 -15.55
C ASP A 120 -16.51 -3.31 -14.55
N CYS A 121 -15.65 -4.27 -14.18
CA CYS A 121 -15.96 -5.34 -13.24
C CYS A 121 -17.19 -6.17 -13.68
N GLU A 122 -17.34 -6.42 -14.99
CA GLU A 122 -18.43 -7.23 -15.51
C GLU A 122 -18.39 -8.64 -14.90
N ILE A 123 -19.52 -9.04 -14.28
CA ILE A 123 -19.75 -10.43 -13.84
C ILE A 123 -20.43 -11.18 -15.00
N TYR A 124 -19.72 -12.16 -15.55
CA TYR A 124 -20.16 -12.93 -16.70
C TYR A 124 -21.24 -13.96 -16.36
N GLY A 125 -21.92 -14.46 -17.40
CA GLY A 125 -23.04 -15.40 -17.24
C GLY A 125 -22.67 -16.78 -16.65
N ASP A 126 -21.38 -17.11 -16.57
CA ASP A 126 -20.85 -18.29 -15.90
C ASP A 126 -20.41 -18.03 -14.44
N GLY A 127 -20.52 -16.79 -13.98
CA GLY A 127 -20.14 -16.36 -12.63
C GLY A 127 -18.68 -15.88 -12.50
N THR A 128 -17.90 -15.89 -13.58
CA THR A 128 -16.54 -15.34 -13.60
C THR A 128 -16.55 -13.81 -13.75
N GLY A 129 -15.41 -13.15 -13.52
CA GLY A 129 -15.31 -11.69 -13.48
C GLY A 129 -15.81 -11.09 -12.16
N GLY A 130 -16.12 -9.80 -12.18
CA GLY A 130 -16.36 -8.99 -10.99
C GLY A 130 -15.07 -8.46 -10.37
N CYS A 131 -15.22 -7.50 -9.48
CA CYS A 131 -14.13 -6.96 -8.67
C CYS A 131 -14.47 -7.11 -7.20
N TYR A 132 -13.47 -7.52 -6.43
CA TYR A 132 -13.65 -7.87 -5.03
C TYR A 132 -12.56 -7.24 -4.18
N ALA A 133 -12.92 -6.80 -2.99
CA ALA A 133 -11.99 -6.37 -1.96
C ALA A 133 -11.92 -7.44 -0.87
N TYR A 134 -10.73 -7.60 -0.33
CA TYR A 134 -10.40 -8.48 0.78
C TYR A 134 -9.84 -7.61 1.88
N VAL A 135 -10.39 -7.70 3.09
CA VAL A 135 -10.01 -6.80 4.19
C VAL A 135 -9.76 -7.63 5.42
N SER A 136 -8.58 -7.52 6.03
CA SER A 136 -8.28 -8.18 7.30
C SER A 136 -8.81 -7.36 8.47
N SER A 137 -9.45 -8.04 9.43
CA SER A 137 -10.10 -7.46 10.60
C SER A 137 -9.80 -8.30 11.85
N TYR A 138 -8.54 -8.30 12.26
CA TYR A 138 -8.00 -8.96 13.45
C TYR A 138 -8.15 -10.50 13.51
N ASN A 139 -9.33 -11.06 13.76
CA ASN A 139 -9.55 -12.52 13.79
C ASN A 139 -10.28 -13.05 12.55
N GLN A 140 -10.52 -12.19 11.56
CA GLN A 140 -11.18 -12.57 10.32
C GLN A 140 -10.64 -11.75 9.15
N PHE A 141 -11.01 -12.17 7.95
CA PHE A 141 -11.07 -11.25 6.81
C PHE A 141 -12.43 -11.29 6.15
N GLU A 142 -12.79 -10.16 5.56
CA GLU A 142 -14.02 -9.92 4.82
C GLU A 142 -13.78 -9.99 3.31
N ILE A 143 -14.73 -10.56 2.57
CA ILE A 143 -14.75 -10.55 1.10
C ILE A 143 -15.92 -9.67 0.65
N LEU A 144 -15.63 -8.54 0.02
CA LEU A 144 -16.61 -7.59 -0.48
C LEU A 144 -16.68 -7.64 -2.01
N ASP A 145 -17.87 -7.59 -2.57
CA ASP A 145 -18.10 -7.23 -3.97
C ASP A 145 -18.04 -5.70 -4.08
N ILE A 146 -17.06 -5.23 -4.86
CA ILE A 146 -16.80 -3.81 -5.17
C ILE A 146 -17.01 -3.50 -6.66
N SER A 147 -17.68 -4.41 -7.39
CA SER A 147 -17.97 -4.22 -8.81
C SER A 147 -18.77 -2.94 -9.06
N ASN A 148 -19.57 -2.50 -8.08
CA ASN A 148 -20.16 -1.18 -8.04
C ASN A 148 -19.58 -0.40 -6.85
N PRO A 149 -18.62 0.54 -7.05
CA PRO A 149 -18.02 1.32 -5.98
C PRO A 149 -19.00 2.08 -5.10
N ASN A 150 -20.16 2.47 -5.65
CA ASN A 150 -21.25 3.10 -4.89
C ASN A 150 -22.30 2.13 -4.34
N ASN A 151 -21.98 0.83 -4.28
CA ASN A 151 -22.79 -0.19 -3.64
C ASN A 151 -21.91 -1.37 -3.21
N ILE A 152 -21.09 -1.14 -2.20
CA ILE A 152 -20.25 -2.17 -1.58
C ILE A 152 -21.15 -3.25 -0.96
N VAL A 153 -20.91 -4.53 -1.27
CA VAL A 153 -21.66 -5.67 -0.70
C VAL A 153 -20.71 -6.66 -0.06
N LEU A 154 -20.82 -6.86 1.25
CA LEU A 154 -20.09 -7.91 1.95
C LEU A 154 -20.69 -9.30 1.63
N LEU A 155 -19.89 -10.20 1.06
CA LEU A 155 -20.32 -11.52 0.59
C LEU A 155 -20.13 -12.59 1.65
N SER A 156 -18.93 -12.64 2.23
CA SER A 156 -18.58 -13.61 3.27
C SER A 156 -17.43 -13.12 4.14
N THR A 157 -17.16 -13.85 5.21
CA THR A 157 -15.95 -13.68 6.02
C THR A 157 -15.27 -15.02 6.21
N TYR A 158 -13.96 -15.05 6.41
CA TYR A 158 -13.22 -16.20 6.96
C TYR A 158 -12.74 -15.85 8.36
N TYR A 159 -12.86 -16.76 9.32
CA TYR A 159 -12.52 -16.51 10.72
C TYR A 159 -11.42 -17.47 11.19
N ALA A 160 -10.47 -16.96 11.98
CA ALA A 160 -9.42 -17.71 12.64
C ALA A 160 -9.40 -17.38 14.15
N GLU A 161 -9.91 -18.29 14.98
CA GLU A 161 -10.15 -18.06 16.42
C GLU A 161 -8.88 -17.68 17.22
N VAL A 162 -7.73 -18.22 16.85
CA VAL A 162 -6.51 -18.21 17.68
C VAL A 162 -5.36 -17.39 17.07
N ALA A 163 -5.64 -16.54 16.09
CA ALA A 163 -4.60 -15.88 15.33
C ALA A 163 -5.00 -14.50 14.79
N ARG A 164 -4.08 -13.54 14.90
CA ARG A 164 -4.26 -12.17 14.40
C ARG A 164 -3.88 -12.09 12.93
N MET A 165 -4.83 -11.67 12.12
CA MET A 165 -4.76 -11.46 10.69
C MET A 165 -4.64 -9.96 10.45
N ILE A 166 -3.45 -9.53 10.03
CA ILE A 166 -3.14 -8.13 9.76
C ILE A 166 -2.92 -7.92 8.28
N ASP A 167 -2.06 -8.74 7.68
CA ASP A 167 -1.72 -8.64 6.27
C ASP A 167 -2.28 -9.83 5.50
N ILE A 168 -2.89 -9.51 4.37
CA ILE A 168 -3.40 -10.47 3.41
C ILE A 168 -2.91 -10.11 2.01
N LYS A 169 -2.71 -11.12 1.18
CA LYS A 169 -2.39 -10.95 -0.24
C LYS A 169 -3.28 -11.85 -1.08
N VAL A 170 -3.64 -11.38 -2.26
CA VAL A 170 -4.58 -12.07 -3.15
C VAL A 170 -3.90 -12.31 -4.48
N THR A 171 -4.19 -13.43 -5.13
CA THR A 171 -3.70 -13.69 -6.49
C THR A 171 -4.50 -12.88 -7.51
N GLU A 172 -3.86 -12.44 -8.59
CA GLU A 172 -4.49 -11.71 -9.71
C GLU A 172 -5.71 -12.45 -10.33
N ASP A 173 -5.72 -13.79 -10.27
CA ASP A 173 -6.85 -14.60 -10.75
C ASP A 173 -8.04 -14.62 -9.77
N ASN A 174 -7.88 -13.95 -8.63
CA ASN A 174 -8.86 -13.72 -7.59
C ASN A 174 -9.34 -15.01 -6.90
N ASN A 175 -8.54 -16.08 -6.92
CA ASN A 175 -8.95 -17.38 -6.39
C ASN A 175 -8.27 -17.76 -5.08
N TRP A 176 -7.21 -17.05 -4.67
CA TRP A 176 -6.41 -17.42 -3.51
C TRP A 176 -6.12 -16.22 -2.63
N VAL A 177 -6.24 -16.41 -1.32
CA VAL A 177 -5.81 -15.44 -0.30
C VAL A 177 -4.72 -16.09 0.54
N LEU A 178 -3.59 -15.40 0.67
CA LEU A 178 -2.56 -15.71 1.65
C LEU A 178 -2.79 -14.85 2.88
N VAL A 179 -2.77 -15.49 4.05
CA VAL A 179 -2.99 -14.85 5.35
C VAL A 179 -1.75 -15.04 6.21
N ASN A 180 -1.23 -13.93 6.74
CA ASN A 180 -0.18 -13.95 7.74
C ASN A 180 -0.79 -13.87 9.13
N HIS A 181 -0.35 -14.74 10.03
CA HIS A 181 -0.72 -14.72 11.44
C HIS A 181 0.44 -14.22 12.30
N GLU A 182 0.45 -12.92 12.60
CA GLU A 182 1.50 -12.25 13.36
C GLU A 182 1.42 -12.59 14.87
N LEU A 183 2.56 -12.61 15.56
CA LEU A 183 2.65 -12.76 17.01
C LEU A 183 2.11 -11.53 17.76
N THR A 184 1.12 -11.74 18.63
CA THR A 184 0.75 -10.75 19.64
C THR A 184 1.63 -10.89 20.89
N ASN A 185 2.14 -9.76 21.40
CA ASN A 185 2.86 -9.75 22.67
C ASN A 185 1.87 -10.06 23.80
N SER A 186 2.01 -11.21 24.46
CA SER A 186 1.14 -11.68 25.55
C SER A 186 1.11 -10.75 26.79
N GLU A 187 2.06 -9.81 26.92
CA GLU A 187 2.03 -8.80 27.99
C GLU A 187 1.18 -7.55 27.62
N LEU A 188 0.88 -7.36 26.33
CA LEU A 188 0.18 -6.18 25.79
C LEU A 188 -1.22 -6.51 25.26
N ASP A 189 -1.47 -7.75 24.83
CA ASP A 189 -2.75 -8.20 24.27
C ASP A 189 -3.34 -9.37 25.11
N PRO A 190 -4.50 -9.18 25.78
CA PRO A 190 -5.15 -10.25 26.53
C PRO A 190 -5.75 -11.31 25.60
N ILE A 191 -5.13 -12.50 25.60
CA ILE A 191 -5.57 -13.72 24.92
C ILE A 191 -7.09 -13.93 25.16
N PRO A 192 -7.91 -14.08 24.10
CA PRO A 192 -9.36 -14.17 24.23
C PRO A 192 -9.91 -15.35 25.07
N ASN A 193 -9.08 -16.30 25.51
CA ASN A 193 -9.54 -17.48 26.27
C ASN A 193 -8.61 -18.04 27.38
N ASP A 194 -7.55 -17.33 27.81
CA ASP A 194 -6.68 -17.76 28.93
C ASP A 194 -6.12 -19.19 28.80
N ASP A 195 -6.06 -19.73 27.58
CA ASP A 195 -5.36 -20.98 27.28
C ASP A 195 -3.97 -20.66 26.72
N ASP A 196 -2.95 -21.25 27.35
CA ASP A 196 -1.54 -21.08 27.00
C ASP A 196 -1.18 -21.70 25.62
N ALA A 197 -2.16 -22.10 24.81
CA ALA A 197 -1.94 -22.76 23.52
C ALA A 197 -2.07 -21.77 22.38
N ASN A 198 -1.10 -20.84 22.32
CA ASN A 198 -0.89 -19.94 21.20
C ASN A 198 -0.40 -20.70 19.93
N SER A 199 -1.24 -21.58 19.39
CA SER A 199 -0.92 -22.48 18.28
C SER A 199 -1.09 -21.83 16.90
N GLY A 200 -1.67 -20.62 16.87
CA GLY A 200 -1.91 -19.84 15.65
C GLY A 200 -0.89 -18.74 15.38
N THR A 201 -0.23 -18.20 16.42
CA THR A 201 0.90 -17.29 16.18
C THR A 201 1.98 -18.02 15.43
N ASN A 202 2.53 -17.35 14.42
CA ASN A 202 3.58 -17.87 13.58
C ASN A 202 3.10 -18.79 12.47
N ARG A 203 1.98 -18.48 11.82
CA ARG A 203 1.46 -19.32 10.73
C ARG A 203 1.17 -18.50 9.47
N LEU A 204 1.41 -19.09 8.31
CA LEU A 204 0.85 -18.64 7.04
C LEU A 204 -0.28 -19.59 6.66
N ASP A 205 -1.44 -19.07 6.26
CA ASP A 205 -2.55 -19.85 5.71
C ASP A 205 -2.78 -19.51 4.24
N VAL A 206 -3.07 -20.53 3.43
CA VAL A 206 -3.55 -20.35 2.06
C VAL A 206 -5.03 -20.72 2.01
N ILE A 207 -5.84 -19.79 1.55
CA ILE A 207 -7.30 -19.87 1.51
C ILE A 207 -7.77 -19.87 0.06
N ASP A 208 -8.54 -20.87 -0.35
CA ASP A 208 -9.28 -20.90 -1.60
C ASP A 208 -10.52 -19.98 -1.46
N VAL A 209 -10.61 -18.99 -2.34
CA VAL A 209 -11.72 -18.03 -2.43
C VAL A 209 -12.34 -18.00 -3.83
N SER A 210 -12.12 -19.05 -4.63
CA SER A 210 -12.75 -19.18 -5.96
C SER A 210 -14.28 -19.04 -5.89
N ASP A 211 -14.90 -19.61 -4.85
CA ASP A 211 -16.24 -19.26 -4.39
C ASP A 211 -16.16 -18.18 -3.30
N LYS A 212 -16.41 -16.92 -3.71
CA LYS A 212 -16.37 -15.72 -2.86
C LYS A 212 -17.35 -15.77 -1.67
N THR A 213 -18.31 -16.69 -1.68
CA THR A 213 -19.29 -16.88 -0.61
C THR A 213 -18.89 -17.96 0.39
N ARG A 214 -17.81 -18.71 0.10
CA ARG A 214 -17.36 -19.84 0.90
C ARG A 214 -15.83 -20.01 0.83
N PRO A 215 -15.06 -19.10 1.46
CA PRO A 215 -13.63 -19.26 1.64
C PRO A 215 -13.30 -20.55 2.42
N VAL A 216 -12.24 -21.25 2.01
CA VAL A 216 -11.79 -22.52 2.61
C VAL A 216 -10.26 -22.55 2.77
N LYS A 217 -9.75 -22.80 3.98
CA LYS A 217 -8.32 -23.02 4.20
C LYS A 217 -7.86 -24.34 3.56
N VAL A 218 -6.83 -24.30 2.71
CA VAL A 218 -6.29 -25.47 2.00
C VAL A 218 -4.89 -25.88 2.43
N ALA A 219 -4.08 -24.96 2.98
CA ALA A 219 -2.72 -25.23 3.42
C ALA A 219 -2.24 -24.26 4.49
N GLU A 220 -1.18 -24.65 5.18
CA GLU A 220 -0.55 -23.83 6.20
C GLU A 220 0.96 -24.08 6.33
N TRP A 221 1.66 -23.11 6.91
CA TRP A 221 3.05 -23.25 7.33
C TRP A 221 3.28 -22.59 8.67
N ASN A 222 3.94 -23.28 9.60
CA ASN A 222 4.27 -22.73 10.91
C ASN A 222 5.74 -22.26 10.95
N ASN A 223 5.98 -21.00 11.33
CA ASN A 223 7.28 -20.33 11.44
C ASN A 223 7.59 -19.81 12.87
N PRO A 224 7.61 -20.65 13.91
CA PRO A 224 7.88 -20.19 15.28
C PRO A 224 9.28 -19.58 15.42
N PRO A 225 9.48 -18.59 16.32
CA PRO A 225 8.57 -18.20 17.40
C PRO A 225 7.79 -16.89 17.18
N ALA A 226 7.96 -16.16 16.07
CA ALA A 226 7.36 -14.83 15.86
C ALA A 226 6.49 -14.64 14.60
N GLY A 227 6.52 -15.57 13.64
CA GLY A 227 5.76 -15.43 12.39
C GLY A 227 6.47 -14.54 11.37
N PHE A 228 5.73 -14.06 10.38
CA PHE A 228 6.24 -13.07 9.44
C PHE A 228 5.71 -11.69 9.84
N HIS A 229 6.47 -10.63 9.55
CA HIS A 229 6.01 -9.26 9.64
C HIS A 229 5.07 -8.96 8.47
N ASN A 230 5.49 -9.34 7.25
CA ASN A 230 4.75 -9.13 6.02
C ASN A 230 5.00 -10.30 5.05
N GLN A 231 4.19 -10.36 4.00
CA GLN A 231 4.25 -11.39 2.99
C GLN A 231 3.86 -10.86 1.62
N ASP A 232 4.35 -11.56 0.59
CA ASP A 232 3.83 -11.46 -0.77
C ASP A 232 3.72 -12.83 -1.44
N LEU A 233 3.11 -12.90 -2.60
CA LEU A 233 2.94 -14.11 -3.39
C LEU A 233 3.08 -13.84 -4.89
N ALA A 234 3.39 -14.88 -5.66
CA ALA A 234 3.37 -14.80 -7.11
C ALA A 234 3.16 -16.17 -7.75
N VAL A 235 2.57 -16.16 -8.95
CA VAL A 235 2.26 -17.36 -9.74
C VAL A 235 3.22 -17.49 -10.91
N TYR A 236 3.85 -18.66 -11.02
CA TYR A 236 4.88 -18.99 -12.00
C TYR A 236 4.34 -20.06 -12.96
N CYS A 237 3.85 -19.67 -14.13
CA CYS A 237 3.32 -20.61 -15.15
C CYS A 237 4.36 -21.05 -16.19
N ASP A 238 5.57 -20.52 -16.12
CA ASP A 238 6.69 -20.75 -17.04
C ASP A 238 7.87 -21.48 -16.39
N TRP A 239 7.73 -21.90 -15.13
CA TRP A 239 8.77 -22.57 -14.38
C TRP A 239 8.73 -24.09 -14.56
N GLU A 240 9.78 -24.66 -15.17
CA GLU A 240 9.87 -26.11 -15.45
C GLU A 240 10.27 -26.96 -14.22
N GLY A 241 10.35 -26.37 -13.02
CA GLY A 241 10.86 -27.01 -11.81
C GLY A 241 9.80 -27.69 -10.93
N ALA A 242 8.51 -27.63 -11.31
CA ALA A 242 7.42 -28.20 -10.54
C ALA A 242 7.62 -29.72 -10.28
N PHE A 243 7.26 -30.16 -9.07
CA PHE A 243 7.37 -31.59 -8.71
C PHE A 243 6.36 -32.47 -9.43
N ASP A 244 5.15 -31.94 -9.63
CA ASP A 244 4.08 -32.62 -10.34
C ASP A 244 4.15 -32.25 -11.83
N PRO A 245 4.34 -33.21 -12.75
CA PRO A 245 4.34 -32.92 -14.18
C PRO A 245 2.99 -32.42 -14.74
N TYR A 246 1.93 -32.42 -13.93
CA TYR A 246 0.63 -31.84 -14.27
C TYR A 246 0.40 -30.44 -13.69
N GLU A 247 1.34 -29.92 -12.91
CA GLU A 247 1.29 -28.55 -12.40
C GLU A 247 1.66 -27.58 -13.52
N GLU A 248 0.66 -26.87 -14.05
CA GLU A 248 0.86 -25.87 -15.12
C GLU A 248 1.38 -24.54 -14.58
N CYS A 249 1.03 -24.20 -13.33
CA CYS A 249 1.49 -23.00 -12.65
C CYS A 249 1.84 -23.32 -11.19
N SER A 250 2.92 -22.71 -10.70
CA SER A 250 3.46 -22.88 -9.36
C SER A 250 3.28 -21.62 -8.54
N LEU A 251 2.73 -21.74 -7.33
CA LEU A 251 2.60 -20.63 -6.38
C LEU A 251 3.87 -20.54 -5.52
N PHE A 252 4.47 -19.35 -5.49
CA PHE A 252 5.56 -18.98 -4.59
C PHE A 252 5.09 -17.92 -3.60
N LEU A 253 5.58 -18.02 -2.37
CA LEU A 253 5.28 -17.07 -1.29
C LEU A 253 6.59 -16.47 -0.77
N PHE A 254 6.56 -15.20 -0.41
CA PHE A 254 7.71 -14.42 0.03
C PHE A 254 7.44 -13.84 1.41
N GLY A 255 7.89 -14.52 2.47
CA GLY A 255 7.68 -14.07 3.85
C GLY A 255 8.84 -13.18 4.33
N ALA A 256 8.52 -12.05 4.94
CA ALA A 256 9.45 -11.18 5.64
C ALA A 256 9.49 -11.53 7.14
N ASP A 257 10.57 -12.14 7.60
CA ASP A 257 10.78 -12.55 8.99
C ASP A 257 11.91 -11.72 9.62
N PRO A 258 11.61 -10.75 10.51
CA PRO A 258 12.66 -9.97 11.18
C PRO A 258 13.45 -10.78 12.21
N TYR A 259 12.92 -11.90 12.71
CA TYR A 259 13.43 -12.58 13.91
C TYR A 259 14.82 -13.21 13.74
N PRO A 260 15.12 -13.93 12.63
CA PRO A 260 16.47 -14.44 12.39
C PRO A 260 17.52 -13.35 12.41
N GLU A 261 17.19 -12.14 11.95
CA GLU A 261 18.12 -11.02 11.85
C GLU A 261 18.33 -10.34 13.21
N MET A 262 17.28 -10.23 14.02
CA MET A 262 17.36 -9.68 15.38
C MET A 262 18.07 -10.60 16.38
N ILE A 263 17.80 -11.91 16.34
CA ILE A 263 18.21 -12.86 17.40
C ILE A 263 19.57 -13.47 17.12
N GLU A 264 19.87 -13.81 15.85
CA GLU A 264 21.18 -14.38 15.51
C GLU A 264 22.29 -13.32 15.53
N GLY A 265 21.94 -12.02 15.58
CA GLY A 265 22.87 -10.90 15.59
C GLY A 265 23.85 -10.90 14.41
N SER A 266 23.55 -11.67 13.36
CA SER A 266 24.47 -12.10 12.31
C SER A 266 23.72 -12.37 11.00
N SER A 267 23.04 -11.37 10.41
CA SER A 267 22.50 -11.38 9.02
C SER A 267 21.93 -12.73 8.51
N GLY A 268 21.23 -13.49 9.37
CA GLY A 268 20.62 -14.77 9.03
C GLY A 268 21.56 -15.92 8.62
N THR A 269 22.53 -16.28 9.46
CA THR A 269 23.52 -17.35 9.18
C THR A 269 22.91 -18.73 8.86
N PHE A 270 21.75 -19.06 9.45
CA PHE A 270 21.05 -20.34 9.20
C PHE A 270 19.62 -20.15 8.66
N TYR A 271 18.94 -19.09 9.10
CA TYR A 271 17.63 -18.67 8.61
C TYR A 271 17.78 -17.22 8.15
N LYS A 272 17.44 -16.95 6.89
CA LYS A 272 17.47 -15.59 6.34
C LYS A 272 16.16 -14.88 6.62
N GLY A 273 16.21 -13.55 6.71
CA GLY A 273 15.06 -12.72 7.02
C GLY A 273 14.00 -12.81 5.93
N THR A 274 14.38 -12.77 4.66
CA THR A 274 13.47 -13.14 3.58
C THR A 274 13.44 -14.66 3.46
N GLN A 275 12.26 -15.26 3.62
CA GLN A 275 12.05 -16.68 3.41
C GLN A 275 11.14 -16.89 2.20
N ILE A 276 11.56 -17.73 1.26
CA ILE A 276 10.78 -18.01 0.04
C ILE A 276 10.26 -19.43 0.11
N PHE A 277 8.98 -19.59 -0.19
CA PHE A 277 8.26 -20.85 -0.11
C PHE A 277 7.69 -21.25 -1.47
N TYR A 278 7.64 -22.55 -1.69
CA TYR A 278 6.98 -23.16 -2.83
C TYR A 278 5.81 -24.03 -2.34
N VAL A 279 4.67 -23.89 -3.03
CA VAL A 279 3.40 -24.59 -2.80
C VAL A 279 3.29 -25.77 -3.78
N PRO A 280 3.62 -27.02 -3.39
CA PRO A 280 3.67 -28.15 -4.32
C PRO A 280 2.30 -28.73 -4.70
N ASN A 281 2.21 -29.32 -5.92
CA ASN A 281 1.05 -30.02 -6.51
C ASN A 281 -0.03 -29.10 -7.12
N GLY A 282 0.32 -27.86 -7.44
CA GLY A 282 -0.55 -26.88 -8.07
C GLY A 282 -1.80 -26.50 -7.27
N PHE A 283 -2.54 -25.53 -7.80
CA PHE A 283 -3.74 -24.98 -7.18
C PHE A 283 -4.84 -26.02 -6.90
N GLU A 284 -5.07 -26.98 -7.80
CA GLU A 284 -6.14 -27.99 -7.64
C GLU A 284 -5.75 -29.19 -6.76
N GLY A 285 -4.44 -29.44 -6.56
CA GLY A 285 -3.96 -30.62 -5.84
C GLY A 285 -4.25 -30.59 -4.34
N TRP A 286 -4.65 -29.44 -3.80
CA TRP A 286 -4.92 -29.18 -2.38
C TRP A 286 -6.40 -29.15 -2.03
N ILE A 287 -7.29 -29.09 -3.02
CA ILE A 287 -8.75 -29.10 -2.85
C ILE A 287 -9.22 -30.55 -2.59
N THR A 288 -8.79 -31.15 -1.47
CA THR A 288 -9.13 -32.54 -1.10
C THR A 288 -9.84 -32.63 0.24
N GLY A 289 -11.07 -32.12 0.31
CA GLY A 289 -11.94 -32.18 1.49
C GLY A 289 -11.64 -31.09 2.53
N ASP A 290 -12.63 -30.79 3.36
CA ASP A 290 -12.56 -29.70 4.36
C ASP A 290 -11.41 -29.97 5.36
N ASN A 291 -10.56 -28.96 5.60
CA ASN A 291 -9.56 -28.93 6.67
C ASN A 291 -8.40 -29.95 6.56
N SER A 292 -8.02 -30.40 5.35
CA SER A 292 -6.80 -31.21 5.13
C SER A 292 -5.58 -30.34 4.81
N SER A 293 -5.07 -29.60 5.81
CA SER A 293 -3.92 -28.71 5.61
C SER A 293 -2.65 -29.47 5.20
N ARG A 294 -1.99 -29.00 4.13
CA ARG A 294 -0.66 -29.47 3.70
C ARG A 294 0.41 -28.46 4.04
N GLU A 295 1.63 -28.95 4.26
CA GLU A 295 2.79 -28.12 4.59
C GLU A 295 3.40 -27.51 3.32
N ILE A 296 3.58 -26.19 3.32
CA ILE A 296 4.29 -25.43 2.29
C ILE A 296 5.81 -25.75 2.39
N LEU A 297 6.61 -25.68 1.32
CA LEU A 297 8.03 -26.04 1.37
C LEU A 297 8.94 -24.80 1.30
N ARG A 298 9.90 -24.67 2.21
CA ARG A 298 10.93 -23.63 2.07
C ARG A 298 11.83 -23.89 0.86
N TRP A 299 11.98 -22.89 0.00
CA TRP A 299 12.64 -22.98 -1.29
C TRP A 299 13.84 -22.07 -1.46
N GLY A 300 13.83 -20.89 -0.83
CA GLY A 300 14.88 -19.88 -0.97
C GLY A 300 14.99 -18.98 0.26
N GLY A 301 15.96 -18.07 0.25
CA GLY A 301 16.01 -17.01 1.25
C GLY A 301 17.03 -15.91 0.95
N TYR A 302 16.80 -14.72 1.51
CA TYR A 302 17.65 -13.55 1.29
C TYR A 302 17.80 -12.72 2.57
N THR A 303 19.01 -12.16 2.75
CA THR A 303 19.32 -11.15 3.76
C THR A 303 20.48 -10.31 3.20
N PRO A 304 20.48 -8.97 3.38
CA PRO A 304 21.58 -8.12 2.99
C PRO A 304 22.89 -8.50 3.65
N GLU A 305 23.99 -8.36 2.89
CA GLU A 305 25.32 -8.51 3.45
C GLU A 305 25.64 -7.33 4.40
N PRO A 306 26.13 -7.56 5.64
CA PRO A 306 26.33 -6.49 6.63
C PRO A 306 27.20 -5.32 6.18
N TYR A 307 28.18 -5.55 5.31
CA TYR A 307 29.05 -4.47 4.82
C TYR A 307 28.35 -3.57 3.80
N THR A 308 27.14 -3.92 3.37
CA THR A 308 26.35 -3.19 2.37
C THR A 308 25.21 -2.38 2.97
N THR A 309 25.17 -2.19 4.29
CA THR A 309 24.07 -1.52 5.01
C THR A 309 24.43 -0.11 5.47
N CYS A 310 25.61 0.39 5.12
CA CYS A 310 26.12 1.67 5.63
C CYS A 310 26.18 1.73 7.18
N GLY A 311 26.31 0.56 7.83
CA GLY A 311 26.33 0.45 9.29
C GLY A 311 24.94 0.42 9.94
N GLY A 312 23.87 0.49 9.15
CA GLY A 312 22.50 0.31 9.63
C GLY A 312 22.21 -1.11 10.06
N SER A 313 21.19 -1.25 10.91
CA SER A 313 20.63 -2.54 11.30
C SER A 313 20.08 -3.30 10.09
N ILE A 314 19.92 -4.60 10.26
CA ILE A 314 19.18 -5.44 9.33
C ILE A 314 17.94 -5.89 10.10
N PHE A 315 16.81 -5.31 9.73
CA PHE A 315 15.50 -5.69 10.22
C PHE A 315 14.60 -5.77 9.00
N ASN A 316 14.33 -7.00 8.54
CA ASN A 316 13.44 -7.24 7.43
C ASN A 316 12.02 -6.85 7.81
N HIS A 317 11.50 -5.84 7.13
CA HIS A 317 10.21 -5.26 7.44
C HIS A 317 9.18 -5.78 6.44
N ASP A 318 8.98 -5.11 5.31
CA ASP A 318 8.01 -5.51 4.30
C ASP A 318 8.60 -5.90 2.94
N HIS A 319 7.85 -6.73 2.21
CA HIS A 319 8.15 -7.14 0.86
C HIS A 319 7.04 -6.75 -0.10
N VAL A 320 7.42 -6.36 -1.32
CA VAL A 320 6.50 -6.22 -2.45
C VAL A 320 7.07 -6.91 -3.69
N TYR A 321 6.31 -7.83 -4.27
CA TYR A 321 6.58 -8.48 -5.53
C TYR A 321 6.06 -7.63 -6.68
N PHE A 322 6.83 -7.52 -7.76
CA PHE A 322 6.32 -6.97 -9.01
C PHE A 322 7.11 -7.52 -10.22
N VAL A 323 6.54 -7.33 -11.42
CA VAL A 323 7.23 -7.62 -12.68
C VAL A 323 7.73 -6.31 -13.29
N HIS A 324 9.04 -6.14 -13.37
CA HIS A 324 9.63 -4.90 -13.87
C HIS A 324 9.20 -4.63 -15.32
N PRO A 325 8.61 -3.46 -15.64
CA PRO A 325 7.97 -3.24 -16.93
C PRO A 325 8.93 -3.26 -18.12
N ILE A 326 10.20 -2.90 -17.93
CA ILE A 326 11.23 -2.95 -18.98
C ILE A 326 11.93 -4.31 -19.05
N THR A 327 12.62 -4.72 -17.98
CA THR A 327 13.46 -5.93 -17.98
C THR A 327 12.66 -7.23 -17.96
N LYS A 328 11.37 -7.17 -17.58
CA LYS A 328 10.48 -8.32 -17.35
C LYS A 328 10.98 -9.29 -16.26
N GLN A 329 11.94 -8.85 -15.45
CA GLN A 329 12.35 -9.59 -14.27
C GLN A 329 11.22 -9.57 -13.25
N ARG A 330 11.02 -10.70 -12.58
CA ARG A 330 10.20 -10.79 -11.37
C ARG A 330 11.08 -10.39 -10.20
N LEU A 331 10.76 -9.26 -9.58
CA LEU A 331 11.57 -8.66 -8.54
C LEU A 331 10.79 -8.64 -7.23
N LEU A 332 11.51 -8.93 -6.15
CA LEU A 332 11.06 -8.66 -4.80
C LEU A 332 11.75 -7.39 -4.31
N VAL A 333 10.94 -6.38 -4.01
CA VAL A 333 11.36 -5.15 -3.33
C VAL A 333 11.30 -5.44 -1.83
N ALA A 334 12.45 -5.55 -1.18
CA ALA A 334 12.53 -5.81 0.25
C ALA A 334 12.96 -4.55 1.00
N SER A 335 12.10 -4.13 1.93
CA SER A 335 12.27 -2.98 2.80
C SER A 335 12.93 -3.39 4.10
N TYR A 336 13.97 -2.66 4.48
CA TYR A 336 14.69 -2.90 5.73
C TYR A 336 14.85 -1.62 6.53
N TRP A 337 14.58 -1.70 7.84
CA TRP A 337 15.03 -0.67 8.76
C TRP A 337 16.55 -0.75 8.96
N GLY A 338 17.24 0.35 8.68
CA GLY A 338 18.69 0.47 8.71
C GLY A 338 19.36 0.11 7.39
N ALA A 339 18.91 -0.98 6.76
CA ALA A 339 19.54 -1.52 5.54
C ALA A 339 18.88 -1.07 4.23
N GLY A 340 17.88 -0.19 4.27
CA GLY A 340 17.30 0.46 3.09
C GLY A 340 16.61 -0.49 2.12
N LEU A 341 16.37 0.01 0.91
CA LEU A 341 15.67 -0.72 -0.15
C LEU A 341 16.57 -1.76 -0.81
N ARG A 342 16.06 -2.98 -1.01
CA ARG A 342 16.75 -4.07 -1.70
C ARG A 342 15.90 -4.56 -2.87
N LEU A 343 16.53 -4.73 -4.03
CA LEU A 343 15.91 -5.30 -5.22
C LEU A 343 16.51 -6.68 -5.45
N VAL A 344 15.68 -7.70 -5.29
CA VAL A 344 16.07 -9.11 -5.28
C VAL A 344 15.39 -9.81 -6.46
N ASP A 345 16.16 -10.50 -7.30
CA ASP A 345 15.64 -11.14 -8.52
C ASP A 345 15.13 -12.55 -8.20
N VAL A 346 13.82 -12.74 -8.31
CA VAL A 346 13.12 -14.00 -8.05
C VAL A 346 12.57 -14.63 -9.34
N SER A 347 13.04 -14.19 -10.52
CA SER A 347 12.55 -14.65 -11.83
C SER A 347 12.71 -16.15 -12.06
N ASP A 348 13.86 -16.70 -11.67
CA ASP A 348 14.26 -18.08 -11.98
C ASP A 348 14.47 -18.90 -10.69
N PRO A 349 13.40 -19.43 -10.05
CA PRO A 349 13.54 -20.31 -8.90
C PRO A 349 14.36 -21.56 -9.25
N PRO A 350 15.28 -22.02 -8.38
CA PRO A 350 16.09 -23.19 -8.67
C PRO A 350 15.24 -24.47 -8.67
N THR A 351 15.58 -25.46 -9.51
CA THR A 351 14.89 -26.77 -9.53
C THR A 351 15.18 -27.63 -8.30
N ILE A 352 16.20 -27.27 -7.52
CA ILE A 352 16.50 -27.85 -6.22
C ILE A 352 16.44 -26.72 -5.21
N ALA A 353 15.62 -26.88 -4.17
CA ALA A 353 15.48 -25.89 -3.10
C ALA A 353 16.85 -25.45 -2.53
N ASP A 354 16.99 -24.15 -2.32
CA ASP A 354 18.11 -23.50 -1.62
C ASP A 354 17.57 -22.85 -0.33
N PRO A 355 17.09 -23.64 0.66
CA PRO A 355 16.39 -23.10 1.83
C PRO A 355 17.26 -22.25 2.76
N VAL A 356 18.58 -22.21 2.53
CA VAL A 356 19.55 -21.35 3.25
C VAL A 356 19.88 -20.11 2.41
N GLY A 357 19.44 -20.05 1.16
CA GLY A 357 19.61 -18.90 0.27
C GLY A 357 21.05 -18.62 -0.12
N ILE A 358 21.88 -19.66 -0.28
CA ILE A 358 23.31 -19.50 -0.55
C ILE A 358 23.55 -18.88 -1.94
N SER A 359 22.69 -19.21 -2.89
CA SER A 359 22.83 -18.89 -4.31
C SER A 359 21.62 -18.18 -4.90
N TRP A 360 20.43 -18.37 -4.32
CA TRP A 360 19.21 -17.74 -4.79
C TRP A 360 18.33 -17.25 -3.63
N PRO A 361 17.69 -16.08 -3.78
CA PRO A 361 17.78 -15.15 -4.92
C PRO A 361 18.99 -14.19 -4.84
N PRO A 362 19.50 -13.70 -6.00
CA PRO A 362 20.53 -12.67 -6.02
C PRO A 362 19.95 -11.26 -5.79
N GLU A 363 20.66 -10.42 -5.05
CA GLU A 363 20.41 -8.97 -5.01
C GLU A 363 20.99 -8.32 -6.27
N ILE A 364 20.16 -7.59 -7.02
CA ILE A 364 20.54 -6.92 -8.26
C ILE A 364 20.70 -5.40 -8.10
N GLY A 365 20.05 -4.82 -7.10
CA GLY A 365 20.09 -3.39 -6.84
C GLY A 365 19.72 -3.05 -5.40
N ARG A 366 20.08 -1.84 -4.97
CA ARG A 366 19.81 -1.36 -3.61
C ARG A 366 19.74 0.16 -3.56
N TRP A 367 18.88 0.73 -2.72
CA TRP A 367 18.92 2.17 -2.43
C TRP A 367 19.06 2.42 -0.94
N LEU A 368 19.97 3.35 -0.63
CA LEU A 368 20.37 3.81 0.70
C LEU A 368 20.75 5.28 0.59
N GLY A 369 20.75 6.01 1.70
CA GLY A 369 21.21 7.40 1.72
C GLY A 369 22.70 7.56 1.40
N CYS A 370 23.51 6.54 1.67
CA CYS A 370 24.97 6.60 1.65
C CYS A 370 25.63 5.50 0.79
N PRO A 371 26.88 5.70 0.33
CA PRO A 371 27.65 4.72 -0.42
C PRO A 371 27.97 3.46 0.37
N THR A 372 27.95 2.30 -0.28
CA THR A 372 28.13 1.00 0.39
C THR A 372 29.18 0.07 -0.19
N ASP A 373 29.75 0.40 -1.35
CA ASP A 373 30.86 -0.35 -1.94
C ASP A 373 31.67 0.53 -2.88
N ASP A 374 32.98 0.30 -3.04
CA ASP A 374 33.84 1.04 -3.95
C ASP A 374 33.59 0.72 -5.45
N SER A 375 32.65 -0.18 -5.77
CA SER A 375 32.36 -0.64 -7.14
C SER A 375 31.42 0.29 -7.92
N GLY A 376 31.91 1.46 -8.34
CA GLY A 376 31.20 2.28 -9.33
C GLY A 376 29.96 2.98 -8.76
N TRP A 377 28.76 2.63 -9.25
CA TRP A 377 27.47 3.31 -8.97
C TRP A 377 27.12 3.43 -7.48
N TYR A 378 27.59 2.48 -6.66
CA TYR A 378 27.35 2.42 -5.21
C TYR A 378 28.51 2.98 -4.36
N GLY A 379 29.51 3.56 -5.03
CA GLY A 379 30.71 4.08 -4.39
C GLY A 379 30.66 5.55 -4.04
N PRO A 380 31.69 6.05 -3.32
CA PRO A 380 31.75 7.44 -2.88
C PRO A 380 31.77 8.47 -4.02
N ASN A 381 31.98 8.00 -5.26
CA ASN A 381 31.92 8.81 -6.48
C ASN A 381 30.83 8.31 -7.46
N GLY A 382 29.95 7.41 -7.01
CA GLY A 382 28.91 6.75 -7.80
C GLY A 382 27.61 7.56 -7.86
N GLY A 383 26.80 7.27 -8.88
CA GLY A 383 25.56 7.99 -9.21
C GLY A 383 24.32 7.58 -8.41
N GLY A 384 24.36 6.46 -7.69
CA GLY A 384 23.25 6.00 -6.85
C GLY A 384 23.35 6.63 -5.46
N HIS A 385 22.25 6.58 -4.69
CA HIS A 385 22.09 7.14 -3.33
C HIS A 385 21.72 8.63 -3.26
N ALA A 386 21.35 9.10 -2.07
CA ALA A 386 20.96 10.49 -1.79
C ALA A 386 22.13 11.40 -1.36
N GLY A 387 23.37 10.90 -1.40
CA GLY A 387 24.57 11.67 -1.00
C GLY A 387 24.67 11.97 0.49
N MET A 388 23.93 11.26 1.33
CA MET A 388 23.95 11.39 2.79
C MET A 388 25.24 10.76 3.36
N THR A 389 25.69 11.25 4.51
CA THR A 389 26.70 10.52 5.30
C THR A 389 26.05 9.37 6.06
N ALA A 390 26.85 8.41 6.54
CA ALA A 390 26.33 7.35 7.40
C ALA A 390 25.66 7.92 8.67
N GLU A 391 26.20 9.01 9.22
CA GLU A 391 25.61 9.68 10.39
C GLU A 391 24.26 10.34 10.09
N GLU A 392 24.06 10.84 8.87
CA GLU A 392 22.78 11.42 8.43
C GLU A 392 21.75 10.34 8.09
N TRP A 393 22.20 9.25 7.47
CA TRP A 393 21.36 8.08 7.19
C TRP A 393 20.82 7.47 8.48
N LEU A 394 21.70 7.25 9.47
CA LEU A 394 21.37 6.62 10.75
C LEU A 394 20.91 7.62 11.84
N ASP A 395 20.56 8.86 11.46
CA ASP A 395 20.02 9.82 12.43
C ASP A 395 18.59 9.43 12.79
N SER A 396 18.46 8.82 13.98
CA SER A 396 17.17 8.40 14.54
C SER A 396 16.17 9.55 14.67
N ASN A 397 16.59 10.82 14.61
CA ASN A 397 15.67 11.96 14.61
C ASN A 397 15.04 12.22 13.24
N GLN A 398 15.69 11.79 12.15
CA GLN A 398 15.17 11.93 10.78
C GLN A 398 14.43 10.66 10.34
N GLY A 399 14.84 9.49 10.84
CA GLY A 399 14.24 8.21 10.45
C GLY A 399 14.47 7.85 8.97
N ASN A 400 15.53 8.39 8.35
CA ASN A 400 15.83 8.17 6.93
C ASN A 400 16.05 6.68 6.61
N ASP A 401 16.59 5.93 7.57
CA ASP A 401 16.98 4.55 7.41
C ASP A 401 15.87 3.53 7.70
N ASN A 402 14.78 3.94 8.33
CA ASN A 402 13.70 3.04 8.74
C ASN A 402 12.71 2.78 7.62
N ILE A 403 13.18 2.23 6.49
CA ILE A 403 12.33 1.96 5.32
C ILE A 403 11.35 0.82 5.64
N HIS A 404 10.08 1.18 5.67
CA HIS A 404 8.93 0.35 6.03
C HIS A 404 8.35 -0.32 4.80
N TYR A 405 7.71 0.48 3.94
CA TYR A 405 7.00 0.00 2.77
C TYR A 405 7.63 0.52 1.49
N ALA A 406 7.40 -0.19 0.39
CA ALA A 406 7.82 0.21 -0.93
C ALA A 406 6.72 -0.06 -1.95
N VAL A 407 6.45 0.93 -2.81
CA VAL A 407 5.42 0.86 -3.86
C VAL A 407 6.12 1.01 -5.21
N PRO A 408 6.43 -0.08 -5.92
CA PRO A 408 6.87 0.01 -7.30
C PRO A 408 5.69 0.43 -8.19
N GLN A 409 5.93 1.35 -9.13
CA GLN A 409 4.92 1.77 -10.09
C GLN A 409 4.71 0.69 -11.16
N ASP A 410 3.46 0.33 -11.46
CA ASP A 410 3.15 -0.71 -12.44
C ASP A 410 3.56 -0.34 -13.86
N TYR A 411 3.46 0.95 -14.20
CA TYR A 411 3.61 1.46 -15.56
C TYR A 411 4.81 2.40 -15.71
N LEU A 412 5.34 2.52 -16.93
CA LEU A 412 6.27 3.58 -17.24
C LEU A 412 5.54 4.92 -17.33
N ILE A 413 6.15 5.95 -16.75
CA ILE A 413 5.60 7.30 -16.65
C ILE A 413 6.44 8.26 -17.48
N CYS A 414 5.79 9.16 -18.20
CA CYS A 414 6.45 10.24 -18.94
C CYS A 414 5.59 11.51 -18.90
N SER A 415 5.99 12.53 -18.15
CA SER A 415 5.29 13.83 -18.15
C SER A 415 3.79 13.75 -17.81
N GLY A 416 3.44 13.02 -16.75
CA GLY A 416 2.06 12.91 -16.26
C GLY A 416 1.16 11.99 -17.10
N ILE A 417 1.75 11.10 -17.90
CA ILE A 417 1.03 10.05 -18.63
C ILE A 417 1.74 8.70 -18.46
N SER A 418 1.08 7.61 -18.82
CA SER A 418 1.68 6.30 -18.96
C SER A 418 1.39 5.60 -20.28
N GLU A 419 1.91 4.37 -20.39
CA GLU A 419 1.69 3.48 -21.52
C GLU A 419 0.21 3.06 -21.68
N MET A 420 -0.63 3.27 -20.66
CA MET A 420 -2.06 3.00 -20.71
C MET A 420 -2.85 4.10 -21.43
N ASP A 421 -2.31 5.32 -21.49
CA ASP A 421 -2.95 6.44 -22.14
C ASP A 421 -2.93 6.33 -23.66
N PRO A 422 -3.93 6.89 -24.37
CA PRO A 422 -3.92 6.89 -25.83
C PRO A 422 -2.67 7.60 -26.36
N VAL A 423 -1.93 6.94 -27.27
CA VAL A 423 -0.72 7.48 -27.92
C VAL A 423 -0.93 8.89 -28.53
N SER A 424 -2.16 9.24 -28.90
CA SER A 424 -2.49 10.58 -29.42
C SER A 424 -2.43 11.70 -28.37
N GLU A 425 -2.47 11.36 -27.09
CA GLU A 425 -2.43 12.26 -25.95
C GLU A 425 -1.02 12.42 -25.39
N TRP A 426 -0.09 11.54 -25.81
CA TRP A 426 1.28 11.55 -25.35
C TRP A 426 2.00 12.88 -25.68
N PRO A 427 2.62 13.54 -24.69
CA PRO A 427 3.45 14.70 -24.91
C PRO A 427 4.56 14.45 -25.94
N SER A 428 4.96 15.48 -26.69
CA SER A 428 5.95 15.32 -27.76
C SER A 428 7.31 14.84 -27.27
N ASN A 429 7.68 15.19 -26.02
CA ASN A 429 8.90 14.75 -25.37
C ASN A 429 8.86 13.27 -24.94
N CYS A 430 7.69 12.61 -24.97
CA CYS A 430 7.56 11.16 -24.78
C CYS A 430 7.71 10.36 -26.08
N GLY A 431 7.76 11.04 -27.23
CA GLY A 431 8.04 10.44 -28.54
C GLY A 431 7.07 9.31 -28.89
N THR A 432 7.59 8.18 -29.36
CA THR A 432 6.79 6.99 -29.68
C THR A 432 6.77 5.93 -28.58
N GLY A 433 7.19 6.26 -27.36
CA GLY A 433 7.23 5.34 -26.21
C GLY A 433 8.65 5.06 -25.68
N PRO A 434 8.81 4.10 -24.75
CA PRO A 434 10.07 3.82 -24.08
C PRO A 434 11.20 3.34 -25.01
N ASP A 435 10.86 2.74 -26.15
CA ASP A 435 11.83 2.30 -27.18
C ASP A 435 12.25 3.42 -28.15
N ASP A 436 11.72 4.63 -28.00
CA ASP A 436 12.09 5.77 -28.85
C ASP A 436 13.58 6.11 -28.66
N PRO A 437 14.38 6.20 -29.74
CA PRO A 437 15.82 6.41 -29.63
C PRO A 437 16.23 7.80 -29.10
N GLU A 438 15.34 8.79 -29.17
CA GLU A 438 15.59 10.16 -28.70
C GLU A 438 14.82 10.46 -27.41
N HIS A 439 13.57 9.98 -27.33
CA HIS A 439 12.63 10.30 -26.25
C HIS A 439 12.40 9.17 -25.26
N GLY A 440 12.85 7.95 -25.54
CA GLY A 440 12.70 6.79 -24.66
C GLY A 440 13.33 7.01 -23.28
N VAL A 441 14.36 7.86 -23.21
CA VAL A 441 15.00 8.31 -21.97
C VAL A 441 14.06 9.10 -21.05
N ASN A 442 12.88 9.54 -21.50
CA ASN A 442 11.94 10.26 -20.64
C ASN A 442 10.89 9.35 -19.99
N TRP A 443 10.84 8.07 -20.40
CA TRP A 443 9.98 7.08 -19.77
C TRP A 443 10.68 6.48 -18.57
N ARG A 444 10.03 6.59 -17.40
CA ARG A 444 10.62 6.27 -16.11
C ARG A 444 9.76 5.29 -15.33
N HIS A 445 10.45 4.38 -14.67
CA HIS A 445 9.85 3.55 -13.63
C HIS A 445 10.33 4.08 -12.28
N TYR A 446 9.38 4.25 -11.36
CA TYR A 446 9.67 4.73 -10.01
C TYR A 446 9.31 3.67 -8.99
N THR A 447 10.06 3.66 -7.90
CA THR A 447 9.68 2.96 -6.68
C THR A 447 9.65 4.00 -5.57
N TYR A 448 8.51 4.11 -4.92
CA TYR A 448 8.31 5.02 -3.81
C TYR A 448 8.55 4.26 -2.52
N ILE A 449 9.23 4.85 -1.56
CA ILE A 449 9.53 4.20 -0.28
C ILE A 449 9.14 5.08 0.88
N ALA A 450 8.50 4.48 1.89
CA ALA A 450 7.97 5.15 3.05
C ALA A 450 8.65 4.66 4.33
N PRO A 451 8.82 5.51 5.35
CA PRO A 451 9.45 5.12 6.60
C PRO A 451 8.42 4.77 7.68
N GLU A 452 8.79 3.90 8.61
CA GLU A 452 8.05 3.67 9.85
C GLU A 452 8.98 3.77 11.04
N TYR A 453 8.52 4.38 12.12
CA TYR A 453 9.21 4.27 13.39
C TYR A 453 8.26 4.54 14.55
N GLY A 454 8.47 3.80 15.64
CA GLY A 454 7.65 3.93 16.84
C GLY A 454 7.74 5.30 17.53
N SER A 455 8.84 6.03 17.36
CA SER A 455 8.96 7.47 17.68
C SER A 455 10.28 8.01 17.15
N ASN A 456 10.30 9.24 16.63
CA ASN A 456 11.54 10.00 16.39
C ASN A 456 11.41 11.43 16.93
N ALA A 457 12.50 12.14 17.20
CA ALA A 457 12.39 13.46 17.84
C ALA A 457 11.72 14.55 16.96
N ASN A 458 11.70 14.36 15.64
CA ASN A 458 11.09 15.31 14.70
C ASN A 458 9.66 14.94 14.30
N HIS A 459 9.17 13.76 14.68
CA HIS A 459 7.83 13.21 14.43
C HIS A 459 7.31 13.41 13.01
N THR A 460 8.20 13.19 12.05
CA THR A 460 7.99 13.40 10.60
C THR A 460 8.99 12.55 9.83
N GLY A 461 8.59 12.11 8.64
CA GLY A 461 9.40 11.28 7.75
C GLY A 461 9.25 11.71 6.30
N TYR A 462 10.18 11.28 5.46
CA TYR A 462 10.11 11.51 4.02
C TYR A 462 9.67 10.24 3.31
N ILE A 463 8.69 10.39 2.41
CA ILE A 463 8.48 9.45 1.31
C ILE A 463 9.50 9.80 0.23
N TRP A 464 10.30 8.83 -0.20
CA TRP A 464 11.33 9.03 -1.21
C TRP A 464 10.87 8.45 -2.54
N THR A 465 11.07 9.18 -3.64
CA THR A 465 10.87 8.65 -4.99
C THR A 465 12.20 8.25 -5.59
N ILE A 466 12.33 6.96 -5.88
CA ILE A 466 13.54 6.35 -6.40
C ILE A 466 13.32 5.99 -7.86
N ASP A 467 14.15 6.51 -8.78
CA ASP A 467 14.18 6.02 -10.15
C ASP A 467 14.75 4.60 -10.14
N THR A 468 13.94 3.64 -10.56
CA THR A 468 14.26 2.22 -10.64
C THR A 468 14.15 1.72 -12.08
N THR A 469 14.17 2.62 -13.08
CA THR A 469 14.10 2.31 -14.52
C THR A 469 15.19 1.31 -14.94
N ASP A 470 16.40 1.49 -14.42
CA ASP A 470 17.41 0.43 -14.36
C ASP A 470 17.43 -0.10 -12.91
N PRO A 471 16.84 -1.27 -12.64
CA PRO A 471 16.73 -1.78 -11.27
C PRO A 471 18.09 -2.12 -10.66
N THR A 472 19.17 -2.15 -11.46
CA THR A 472 20.53 -2.37 -10.97
C THR A 472 21.22 -1.10 -10.49
N LYS A 473 20.61 0.08 -10.68
CA LYS A 473 21.19 1.40 -10.36
C LYS A 473 20.12 2.40 -9.87
N PRO A 474 19.39 2.08 -8.80
CA PRO A 474 18.39 2.98 -8.29
C PRO A 474 18.99 4.29 -7.75
N PHE A 475 18.34 5.43 -7.96
CA PHE A 475 18.79 6.74 -7.46
C PHE A 475 17.64 7.67 -7.09
N LEU A 476 17.90 8.60 -6.17
CA LEU A 476 16.89 9.53 -5.66
C LEU A 476 16.54 10.60 -6.69
N VAL A 477 15.24 10.86 -6.91
CA VAL A 477 14.75 11.89 -7.85
C VAL A 477 13.76 12.88 -7.24
N SER A 478 13.01 12.47 -6.22
CA SER A 478 12.10 13.35 -5.47
C SER A 478 11.99 12.89 -4.01
N LYS A 479 11.49 13.78 -3.17
CA LYS A 479 11.11 13.47 -1.79
C LYS A 479 9.89 14.30 -1.39
N TRP A 480 9.03 13.71 -0.59
CA TRP A 480 7.83 14.34 -0.06
C TRP A 480 7.68 14.04 1.42
N ARG A 481 6.96 14.90 2.14
CA ARG A 481 6.53 14.68 3.52
C ARG A 481 5.20 15.39 3.71
N LEU A 482 4.47 15.03 4.76
CA LEU A 482 3.24 15.73 5.12
C LEU A 482 3.47 17.25 5.13
N PRO A 483 2.66 18.02 4.38
CA PRO A 483 2.79 19.46 4.31
C PRO A 483 2.34 20.09 5.63
N GLY A 484 2.88 21.27 5.95
CA GLY A 484 2.47 22.04 7.12
C GLY A 484 3.54 22.19 8.21
N GLU A 485 3.17 22.94 9.25
CA GLU A 485 3.94 23.16 10.47
C GLU A 485 3.14 22.62 11.66
N GLY A 486 3.77 21.79 12.50
CA GLY A 486 3.17 21.25 13.71
C GLY A 486 3.27 22.23 14.89
N ILE A 487 2.60 21.88 15.99
CA ILE A 487 2.69 22.61 17.26
C ILE A 487 3.09 21.63 18.35
N LEU A 488 4.17 21.92 19.06
CA LEU A 488 4.63 21.08 20.17
C LEU A 488 3.69 21.22 21.38
N ALA A 489 3.71 20.23 22.29
CA ALA A 489 2.92 20.22 23.53
C ALA A 489 3.09 21.47 24.43
N ASN A 490 4.16 22.26 24.26
CA ASN A 490 4.38 23.51 24.98
C ASN A 490 3.79 24.77 24.27
N GLY A 491 3.12 24.57 23.11
CA GLY A 491 2.54 25.62 22.27
C GLY A 491 3.50 26.31 21.30
N SER A 492 4.77 25.88 21.18
CA SER A 492 5.69 26.43 20.18
C SER A 492 5.54 25.74 18.83
N SER A 493 5.67 26.49 17.72
CA SER A 493 5.68 25.92 16.36
C SER A 493 6.86 24.96 16.16
N HIS A 494 6.59 23.92 15.39
CA HIS A 494 7.54 22.95 14.85
C HIS A 494 7.57 23.11 13.32
N PRO A 495 8.76 23.12 12.68
CA PRO A 495 8.89 23.43 11.25
C PRO A 495 8.37 22.32 10.30
N GLN A 496 7.77 21.27 10.84
CA GLN A 496 7.25 20.10 10.14
C GLN A 496 5.99 19.65 10.87
N HIS A 497 5.13 18.89 10.19
CA HIS A 497 4.10 18.14 10.87
C HIS A 497 4.71 17.35 12.05
N TYR A 498 4.01 17.35 13.18
CA TYR A 498 4.48 16.78 14.44
C TYR A 498 3.37 15.89 14.97
N ILE A 499 3.64 14.60 15.07
CA ILE A 499 2.86 13.61 15.84
C ILE A 499 3.39 13.61 17.29
N PRO A 500 2.61 13.48 18.37
CA PRO A 500 3.12 13.55 19.72
C PRO A 500 3.93 12.29 20.05
N GLY A 501 4.79 12.42 21.05
CA GLY A 501 5.47 11.27 21.65
C GLY A 501 4.49 10.19 22.13
N GLY A 502 4.67 8.96 21.67
CA GLY A 502 3.87 7.80 22.06
C GLY A 502 3.15 7.09 20.91
N TYR A 503 3.12 7.71 19.72
CA TYR A 503 2.45 7.17 18.54
C TYR A 503 3.44 6.87 17.41
N ILE A 504 3.09 5.86 16.61
CA ILE A 504 3.88 5.43 15.46
C ILE A 504 3.63 6.40 14.30
N PHE A 505 4.70 6.86 13.65
CA PHE A 505 4.58 7.51 12.36
C PHE A 505 4.82 6.46 11.28
N SER A 506 3.87 6.30 10.37
CA SER A 506 4.01 5.42 9.21
C SER A 506 3.08 5.90 8.09
N PRO A 507 3.59 6.27 6.90
CA PRO A 507 2.84 6.16 5.66
C PRO A 507 2.76 4.67 5.34
N HIS A 508 1.80 4.00 5.98
CA HIS A 508 1.87 2.57 6.25
C HIS A 508 1.73 1.73 4.99
N ASN A 509 0.79 2.08 4.13
CA ASN A 509 0.59 1.42 2.84
C ASN A 509 0.35 2.47 1.74
N GLY A 510 0.51 2.09 0.50
CA GLY A 510 0.22 2.94 -0.64
C GLY A 510 0.10 2.17 -1.94
N ASP A 511 -0.50 2.82 -2.92
CA ASP A 511 -0.75 2.25 -4.24
C ASP A 511 -0.64 3.34 -5.32
N THR A 512 -0.50 2.94 -6.57
CA THR A 512 -0.21 3.83 -7.69
C THR A 512 -1.37 3.94 -8.67
N GLY A 513 -1.66 5.18 -9.05
CA GLY A 513 -2.43 5.48 -10.25
C GLY A 513 -1.59 5.31 -11.51
N HIS A 514 -2.26 5.21 -12.65
CA HIS A 514 -1.61 4.94 -13.93
C HIS A 514 -0.85 6.16 -14.48
N ASP A 515 -1.14 7.38 -14.08
CA ASP A 515 -0.58 8.63 -14.63
C ASP A 515 0.57 9.23 -13.79
N GLY A 516 0.97 8.53 -12.73
CA GLY A 516 1.99 9.00 -11.78
C GLY A 516 1.40 9.60 -10.52
N HIS A 517 0.08 9.58 -10.34
CA HIS A 517 -0.53 9.73 -9.02
C HIS A 517 -0.14 8.57 -8.10
N VAL A 518 0.04 8.88 -6.83
CA VAL A 518 0.34 7.89 -5.79
C VAL A 518 -0.50 8.20 -4.57
N TYR A 519 -1.03 7.16 -3.96
CA TYR A 519 -1.95 7.23 -2.84
C TYR A 519 -1.31 6.57 -1.63
N TRP A 520 -1.42 7.21 -0.46
CA TRP A 520 -0.76 6.76 0.75
C TRP A 520 -1.73 6.82 1.92
N THR A 521 -1.80 5.75 2.69
CA THR A 521 -2.35 5.84 4.05
C THR A 521 -1.29 6.39 4.98
N HIS A 522 -1.72 7.18 5.94
CA HIS A 522 -0.90 7.54 7.08
C HIS A 522 -1.62 7.17 8.36
N TYR A 523 -0.88 6.57 9.28
CA TYR A 523 -1.27 6.58 10.68
C TYR A 523 -1.47 8.02 11.12
N HIS A 524 -2.66 8.32 11.65
CA HIS A 524 -3.02 9.60 12.27
C HIS A 524 -3.12 10.80 11.31
N ALA A 525 -2.87 10.64 10.00
CA ALA A 525 -2.99 11.73 9.03
C ALA A 525 -3.94 11.43 7.86
N GLY A 526 -4.60 10.27 7.84
CA GLY A 526 -5.57 9.89 6.81
C GLY A 526 -4.93 9.46 5.49
N ALA A 527 -5.72 9.45 4.42
CA ALA A 527 -5.29 9.10 3.08
C ALA A 527 -4.90 10.33 2.26
N TRP A 528 -3.77 10.27 1.56
CA TRP A 528 -3.20 11.36 0.78
C TRP A 528 -2.99 10.94 -0.68
N ALA A 529 -3.25 11.87 -1.60
CA ALA A 529 -2.93 11.73 -3.02
C ALA A 529 -1.82 12.72 -3.40
N THR A 530 -0.78 12.22 -4.07
CA THR A 530 0.38 13.01 -4.53
C THR A 530 0.67 12.74 -6.01
N ASP A 531 1.12 13.76 -6.72
CA ASP A 531 1.53 13.66 -8.13
C ASP A 531 3.06 13.56 -8.23
N HIS A 532 3.50 12.47 -8.88
CA HIS A 532 4.89 12.14 -9.20
C HIS A 532 5.12 12.05 -10.72
N GLY A 533 4.10 12.30 -11.55
CA GLY A 533 4.12 12.11 -12.99
C GLY A 533 5.05 13.05 -13.75
N HIS A 534 5.34 14.22 -13.16
CA HIS A 534 6.20 15.24 -13.75
C HIS A 534 7.63 15.29 -13.18
N ILE A 535 8.00 14.34 -12.30
CA ILE A 535 9.32 14.33 -11.65
C ILE A 535 10.46 14.45 -12.66
N TRP A 536 10.42 13.67 -13.75
CA TRP A 536 11.50 13.68 -14.72
C TRP A 536 11.70 15.03 -15.42
N ASP A 537 10.61 15.75 -15.66
CA ASP A 537 10.63 17.06 -16.33
C ASP A 537 11.10 18.18 -15.40
N GLU A 538 10.79 18.07 -14.11
CA GLU A 538 11.05 19.08 -13.10
C GLU A 538 12.42 18.94 -12.43
N LEU A 539 13.12 17.83 -12.68
CA LEU A 539 14.51 17.65 -12.27
C LEU A 539 15.43 18.70 -12.90
N VAL A 540 16.25 19.36 -12.07
CA VAL A 540 17.28 20.27 -12.56
C VAL A 540 18.61 19.55 -12.66
N TRP A 541 18.99 19.20 -13.88
CA TRP A 541 20.25 18.55 -14.19
C TRP A 541 21.43 19.53 -14.19
N GLU A 542 22.59 19.13 -13.66
CA GLU A 542 23.81 19.95 -13.59
C GLU A 542 24.21 20.53 -14.96
N ASN A 543 24.11 19.72 -16.01
CA ASN A 543 24.48 20.10 -17.38
C ASN A 543 23.30 20.59 -18.23
N GLY A 544 22.10 20.73 -17.64
CA GLY A 544 20.88 21.19 -18.32
C GLY A 544 20.24 20.18 -19.27
N TYR A 545 20.62 18.90 -19.19
CA TYR A 545 19.98 17.79 -19.91
C TYR A 545 20.04 16.51 -19.07
N PRO A 546 19.13 15.54 -19.27
CA PRO A 546 19.11 14.34 -18.47
C PRO A 546 20.34 13.45 -18.62
N GLU A 547 20.92 13.03 -17.49
CA GLU A 547 22.10 12.16 -17.42
C GLU A 547 21.86 10.99 -16.47
N PRO A 548 20.91 10.08 -16.77
CA PRO A 548 20.59 8.94 -15.92
C PRO A 548 21.79 8.04 -15.67
N ASP A 549 22.80 7.99 -16.55
CA ASP A 549 24.04 7.21 -16.34
C ASP A 549 24.93 7.72 -15.19
N ARG A 550 24.68 8.94 -14.70
CA ARG A 550 25.33 9.55 -13.55
C ARG A 550 24.43 9.57 -12.31
N GLY A 551 23.15 9.22 -12.44
CA GLY A 551 22.14 9.19 -11.37
C GLY A 551 22.03 10.49 -10.59
N PHE A 552 21.84 10.37 -9.27
CA PHE A 552 21.71 11.47 -8.32
C PHE A 552 22.85 12.50 -8.41
N GLN A 553 24.08 12.09 -8.74
CA GLN A 553 25.22 13.01 -8.87
C GLN A 553 25.12 13.95 -10.08
N ALA A 554 24.18 13.72 -11.01
CA ALA A 554 23.88 14.67 -12.09
C ALA A 554 22.71 15.60 -11.77
N ILE A 555 22.03 15.40 -10.63
CA ILE A 555 20.90 16.22 -10.20
C ILE A 555 21.43 17.34 -9.30
N SER A 556 21.11 18.58 -9.67
CA SER A 556 21.45 19.78 -8.88
C SER A 556 20.29 20.25 -8.00
N GLU A 557 19.06 19.91 -8.37
CA GLU A 557 17.84 20.15 -7.60
C GLU A 557 16.87 18.98 -7.84
N LEU A 558 16.37 18.38 -6.76
CA LEU A 558 15.34 17.34 -6.82
C LEU A 558 14.03 17.92 -7.34
N ALA A 559 13.26 17.11 -8.04
CA ALA A 559 11.91 17.52 -8.43
C ALA A 559 11.03 17.64 -7.18
N PRO A 560 10.04 18.55 -7.18
CA PRO A 560 9.00 18.53 -6.18
C PRO A 560 8.03 17.36 -6.43
N THR A 561 7.40 16.90 -5.36
CA THR A 561 6.17 16.10 -5.42
C THR A 561 5.02 17.01 -5.05
N HIS A 562 3.98 17.04 -5.88
CA HIS A 562 2.84 17.93 -5.66
C HIS A 562 1.75 17.20 -4.87
N THR A 563 1.19 17.83 -3.85
CA THR A 563 0.03 17.29 -3.14
C THR A 563 -1.23 17.58 -3.94
N ILE A 564 -2.01 16.54 -4.25
CA ILE A 564 -3.29 16.62 -4.98
C ILE A 564 -4.43 16.86 -3.99
N GLY A 565 -4.47 16.06 -2.92
CA GLY A 565 -5.56 16.12 -1.96
C GLY A 565 -5.40 15.14 -0.81
N TYR A 566 -6.36 15.16 0.11
CA TYR A 566 -6.44 14.20 1.20
C TYR A 566 -7.90 13.91 1.59
N TYR A 567 -8.09 12.78 2.25
CA TYR A 567 -9.35 12.38 2.89
C TYR A 567 -9.06 11.72 4.23
N LEU A 568 -9.66 12.22 5.31
CA LEU A 568 -9.56 11.60 6.64
C LEU A 568 -10.83 10.81 6.95
N PRO A 569 -10.72 9.49 7.16
CA PRO A 569 -11.85 8.68 7.62
C PRO A 569 -12.37 9.12 8.99
N ALA A 570 -13.70 9.22 9.12
CA ALA A 570 -14.36 9.73 10.34
C ALA A 570 -15.75 9.11 10.58
N GLY A 571 -15.94 7.88 10.10
CA GLY A 571 -17.26 7.24 10.01
C GLY A 571 -18.15 7.84 8.91
N PRO A 572 -19.36 7.30 8.73
CA PRO A 572 -20.28 7.80 7.72
C PRO A 572 -20.77 9.22 8.06
N PRO A 573 -20.73 10.17 7.10
CA PRO A 573 -21.08 11.56 7.36
C PRO A 573 -22.58 11.78 7.64
N TRP A 574 -23.44 10.80 7.35
CA TRP A 574 -24.89 10.88 7.56
C TRP A 574 -25.34 10.47 8.97
N LEU A 575 -24.42 10.04 9.84
CA LEU A 575 -24.72 9.77 11.25
C LEU A 575 -24.22 10.92 12.14
N ASP A 576 -25.00 11.26 13.16
CA ASP A 576 -24.65 12.31 14.12
C ASP A 576 -23.58 11.82 15.12
N ASP A 577 -23.71 10.58 15.60
CA ASP A 577 -22.75 9.92 16.50
C ASP A 577 -22.37 8.52 15.95
N PRO A 578 -21.53 8.46 14.92
CA PRO A 578 -21.14 7.19 14.32
C PRO A 578 -20.40 6.28 15.30
N ALA A 579 -19.68 6.83 16.29
CA ALA A 579 -18.98 6.04 17.29
C ALA A 579 -19.95 5.23 18.15
N GLU A 580 -20.99 5.87 18.70
CA GLU A 580 -22.02 5.17 19.48
C GLU A 580 -22.88 4.24 18.60
N GLU A 581 -23.33 4.71 17.43
CA GLU A 581 -24.28 3.98 16.58
C GLU A 581 -23.67 2.75 15.89
N MET A 582 -22.42 2.85 15.44
CA MET A 582 -21.70 1.73 14.82
C MET A 582 -21.00 0.85 15.85
N GLY A 583 -20.94 1.29 17.10
CA GLY A 583 -20.25 0.56 18.16
C GLY A 583 -18.77 0.38 17.85
N TYR A 584 -18.12 1.46 17.41
CA TYR A 584 -16.67 1.48 17.23
C TYR A 584 -16.02 1.19 18.59
N ASP A 585 -15.40 0.02 18.71
CA ASP A 585 -14.51 -0.25 19.83
C ASP A 585 -13.23 0.56 19.59
N MET A 586 -12.70 1.21 20.61
CA MET A 586 -11.41 1.90 20.45
C MET A 586 -10.38 0.81 20.15
N ALA A 587 -9.87 0.79 18.92
CA ALA A 587 -8.84 -0.15 18.52
C ALA A 587 -7.64 -0.07 19.47
N ASP A 588 -6.87 -1.16 19.57
CA ASP A 588 -5.92 -1.37 20.67
C ASP A 588 -5.01 -0.14 20.90
N CYS A 589 -4.93 0.28 22.16
CA CYS A 589 -4.43 1.58 22.54
C CYS A 589 -2.90 1.73 22.42
N TRP A 590 -2.20 0.72 21.92
CA TRP A 590 -0.79 0.85 21.51
C TRP A 590 -0.64 1.36 20.07
N ALA A 591 -1.64 1.17 19.20
CA ALA A 591 -1.62 1.62 17.81
C ALA A 591 -2.54 2.83 17.60
N SER A 592 -3.79 2.78 18.05
CA SER A 592 -4.86 3.59 17.45
C SER A 592 -5.75 4.33 18.45
N CYS A 593 -5.28 4.68 19.66
CA CYS A 593 -6.04 5.61 20.51
C CYS A 593 -6.24 7.00 19.83
N MET A 594 -5.68 7.23 18.64
CA MET A 594 -5.89 8.39 17.78
C MET A 594 -6.43 7.92 16.44
N ILE A 595 -7.54 8.53 16.04
CA ILE A 595 -8.22 8.40 14.76
C ILE A 595 -7.89 9.63 13.90
N PRO A 596 -7.78 9.49 12.56
CA PRO A 596 -7.87 8.24 11.80
C PRO A 596 -6.64 7.34 11.99
N PHE A 597 -6.82 6.02 11.89
CA PHE A 597 -5.71 5.06 11.80
C PHE A 597 -5.85 4.26 10.50
N ASP A 598 -5.34 4.82 9.40
CA ASP A 598 -5.44 4.21 8.08
C ASP A 598 -4.31 3.19 7.90
N TRP A 599 -4.66 1.91 7.86
CA TRP A 599 -3.68 0.82 7.75
C TRP A 599 -3.36 0.51 6.29
N GLY A 600 -4.39 0.23 5.49
CA GLY A 600 -4.26 -0.24 4.11
C GLY A 600 -5.01 0.64 3.11
N LEU A 601 -4.49 0.69 1.88
CA LEU A 601 -5.14 1.35 0.75
C LEU A 601 -4.83 0.64 -0.56
N GLN A 602 -5.79 0.68 -1.50
CA GLN A 602 -5.61 0.24 -2.88
C GLN A 602 -6.29 1.19 -3.86
N TYR A 603 -5.74 1.33 -5.06
CA TYR A 603 -6.27 2.12 -6.16
C TYR A 603 -6.97 1.22 -7.18
N ASP A 604 -8.26 1.44 -7.36
CA ASP A 604 -9.04 0.87 -8.44
C ASP A 604 -8.77 1.64 -9.75
N PRO A 605 -8.30 0.97 -10.83
CA PRO A 605 -8.02 1.60 -12.13
C PRO A 605 -9.19 2.34 -12.78
N ARG A 606 -10.40 2.23 -12.24
CA ARG A 606 -11.58 3.03 -12.62
C ARG A 606 -11.62 4.42 -11.97
N GLY A 607 -10.64 4.75 -11.13
CA GLY A 607 -10.49 6.04 -10.46
C GLY A 607 -11.11 6.09 -9.06
N PHE A 608 -11.00 5.01 -8.29
CA PHE A 608 -11.47 4.96 -6.90
C PHE A 608 -10.34 4.51 -5.97
N VAL A 609 -10.27 5.10 -4.80
CA VAL A 609 -9.32 4.77 -3.75
C VAL A 609 -10.08 4.06 -2.63
N TRP A 610 -9.68 2.83 -2.35
CA TRP A 610 -10.24 2.01 -1.28
C TRP A 610 -9.37 2.17 -0.04
N ILE A 611 -9.94 2.68 1.04
CA ILE A 611 -9.22 2.95 2.30
C ILE A 611 -9.77 2.03 3.38
N SER A 612 -8.88 1.30 4.05
CA SER A 612 -9.17 0.50 5.23
C SER A 612 -8.70 1.25 6.47
N GLU A 613 -9.66 1.76 7.24
CA GLU A 613 -9.39 2.41 8.52
C GLU A 613 -9.71 1.47 9.67
N MET A 614 -8.79 1.39 10.62
CA MET A 614 -8.73 0.34 11.64
C MET A 614 -9.97 0.27 12.52
N VAL A 615 -10.60 1.40 12.82
CA VAL A 615 -11.75 1.45 13.76
C VAL A 615 -13.08 1.42 13.03
N SER A 616 -13.18 2.12 11.91
CA SER A 616 -14.45 2.55 11.35
C SER A 616 -14.88 1.74 10.14
N GLY A 617 -13.97 1.12 9.39
CA GLY A 617 -14.29 0.24 8.27
C GLY A 617 -13.67 0.71 6.95
N VAL A 618 -14.37 0.43 5.85
CA VAL A 618 -13.87 0.66 4.49
C VAL A 618 -14.57 1.82 3.82
N TYR A 619 -13.79 2.65 3.13
CA TYR A 619 -14.24 3.83 2.40
C TYR A 619 -13.86 3.69 0.93
N ALA A 620 -14.81 4.01 0.04
CA ALA A 620 -14.54 4.24 -1.37
C ALA A 620 -14.49 5.76 -1.59
N VAL A 621 -13.33 6.29 -1.95
CA VAL A 621 -13.12 7.72 -2.22
C VAL A 621 -12.77 7.92 -3.69
N GLN A 622 -13.19 9.03 -4.29
CA GLN A 622 -12.76 9.43 -5.62
C GLN A 622 -12.26 10.87 -5.57
N PHE A 623 -11.07 11.11 -6.10
CA PHE A 623 -10.56 12.45 -6.36
C PHE A 623 -11.04 12.93 -7.73
N ASP A 624 -11.30 14.23 -7.89
CA ASP A 624 -11.76 14.81 -9.15
C ASP A 624 -10.75 14.57 -10.30
N GLU A 625 -9.46 14.50 -9.97
CA GLU A 625 -8.35 14.20 -10.88
C GLU A 625 -8.45 12.80 -11.51
N ASP A 626 -8.99 11.82 -10.77
CA ASP A 626 -9.13 10.43 -11.24
C ASP A 626 -10.49 10.13 -11.90
N TYR A 627 -11.36 11.14 -12.01
CA TYR A 627 -12.71 10.92 -12.52
C TYR A 627 -12.69 10.48 -14.00
N ASP A 628 -13.15 9.26 -14.24
CA ASP A 628 -13.38 8.73 -15.57
C ASP A 628 -14.88 8.67 -15.92
N PRO A 629 -15.36 9.40 -16.95
CA PRO A 629 -16.77 9.35 -17.35
C PRO A 629 -17.23 7.98 -17.88
N ARG A 630 -16.32 7.04 -18.18
CA ARG A 630 -16.64 5.65 -18.52
C ARG A 630 -17.19 4.89 -17.31
N TYR A 631 -16.70 5.20 -16.10
CA TYR A 631 -17.00 4.50 -14.85
C TYR A 631 -17.77 5.41 -13.89
N HIS A 632 -18.97 5.83 -14.32
CA HIS A 632 -19.76 6.81 -13.58
C HIS A 632 -20.55 6.18 -12.41
N TYR A 633 -19.94 6.15 -11.24
CA TYR A 633 -20.55 5.74 -9.96
C TYR A 633 -20.74 6.95 -9.04
N PRO A 634 -21.91 7.61 -9.05
CA PRO A 634 -22.11 8.81 -8.25
C PRO A 634 -22.10 8.48 -6.75
N ALA A 635 -21.57 9.41 -5.97
CA ALA A 635 -21.63 9.37 -4.51
C ALA A 635 -23.08 9.18 -4.02
N LEU A 636 -23.26 8.26 -3.09
CA LEU A 636 -24.57 8.03 -2.46
C LEU A 636 -24.99 9.18 -1.53
N TRP A 637 -24.01 9.93 -1.03
CA TRP A 637 -24.19 11.00 -0.06
C TRP A 637 -23.33 12.18 -0.45
N GLN A 638 -23.90 13.39 -0.36
CA GLN A 638 -23.13 14.63 -0.38
C GLN A 638 -23.17 15.16 1.05
N ALA A 639 -22.01 15.33 1.69
CA ALA A 639 -21.94 16.13 2.89
C ALA A 639 -22.48 17.53 2.53
N GLU A 640 -23.56 17.98 3.18
CA GLU A 640 -23.95 19.38 3.05
C GLU A 640 -22.77 20.20 3.58
N ALA A 641 -22.18 21.04 2.73
CA ALA A 641 -21.16 21.98 3.17
C ALA A 641 -21.78 22.81 4.30
N SER A 642 -21.23 22.70 5.52
CA SER A 642 -21.67 23.53 6.63
C SER A 642 -21.25 24.97 6.31
N ASP A 643 -22.25 25.84 6.09
CA ASP A 643 -22.09 27.29 5.96
C ASP A 643 -21.73 27.96 7.32
N ASP A 644 -20.80 27.39 8.09
CA ASP A 644 -20.36 27.95 9.40
C ASP A 644 -18.90 28.41 9.38
#